data_AF-A0A952UGK9-F1
#
_entry.id   AF-A0A952UGK9-F1
#
_cell.length_a   1.000
_cell.length_b   1.000
_cell.length_c   1.000
_cell.angle_alpha   90.00
_cell.angle_beta   90.00
_cell.angle_gamma   90.00
#
_symmetry.space_group_name_H-M   'P 1'
#
loop_
_entity.id
_entity.type
_entity.pdbx_description
1 polymer ?
#
loop_
_entity_poly.entity_id
_entity_poly.type
_entity_poly.pdbx_seq_one_letter_code
_entity_poly.pdbx_strand_id
1 'polypeptide(L)'
;MQSIDEKIGLGQSALDQGDNQEAHRIFTEVVNENSEKWMAWRGLGFANIGLGKTAEAIEAFGKATLIRTDDVDSQYGYGVAYQLNGDHAKAIKAFEESLRHNHKHKPSQEAICVSLLAQVQHMKDIGNLLAVEEYLEKAHKFDPENQDVTIQLFRYYQQTGQAVKLDSAITEMKRHEIPVPEAADYAPVEEAAAAALPETVAELEALTAANPNHWQAWRAIGNLQLDAGKPQAAHDAFKKATVIRPDDADSQYGFGQALQDLGEHSHAIHAFEEALRHDKNHPQAKKSLTKSLMAYVDHMREIGNLLAVEQYLERAHKNDISDANVTAQLMGYYDETGQGGKKHVIIKDLEAHGLPVPEPAKPSEVGHMPSERAAEAAVEIDGVDALRAHLAENGEDWRNWRKLGFALLESGDNQGAHDAFKKATVVRIDDADSQYGFGLSLQRMNDHNHAIHAFEEALRHNPQHPDAKAALKTSYLGYCDHMREIGNLLAIEQFMEKAFKIDPSDHVVGQKLFDYYRETGQGSKAAKVGQEIGIVSAEEAAAANTPPDNTSDDLLLPQEKQYQREGEPEPAKTTATQQVSDIPAMLPCPGCKQLMPSRSRTCPHCSRLVDAIGGTILRGNESDKKKKPESAGSAGKRSGCGGVMMALMLLSILAATAAATVR
;
A
#
# COMPACT_ATOMS: atom_id res chain seq x y z
N MET A 1 -42.45 -0.55 -80.04
CA MET A 1 -42.57 0.38 -78.90
C MET A 1 -41.62 -0.14 -77.84
N GLN A 2 -40.60 0.64 -77.46
CA GLN A 2 -39.69 0.24 -76.38
C GLN A 2 -40.49 0.09 -75.07
N SER A 3 -40.13 -0.88 -74.24
CA SER A 3 -40.80 -1.06 -72.95
C SER A 3 -40.44 0.07 -71.98
N ILE A 4 -41.29 0.33 -70.98
CA ILE A 4 -41.01 1.35 -69.95
C ILE A 4 -39.68 1.08 -69.24
N ASP A 5 -39.39 -0.19 -68.95
CA ASP A 5 -38.18 -0.57 -68.23
C ASP A 5 -36.92 -0.43 -69.12
N GLU A 6 -37.02 -0.65 -70.44
CA GLU A 6 -35.95 -0.34 -71.40
C GLU A 6 -35.64 1.16 -71.42
N LYS A 7 -36.66 2.02 -71.41
CA LYS A 7 -36.49 3.48 -71.37
C LYS A 7 -35.83 3.94 -70.08
N ILE A 8 -36.18 3.35 -68.94
CA ILE A 8 -35.52 3.63 -67.65
C ILE A 8 -34.03 3.24 -67.73
N GLY A 9 -33.70 2.09 -68.33
CA GLY A 9 -32.32 1.66 -68.54
C GLY A 9 -31.52 2.61 -69.44
N LEU A 10 -32.12 3.11 -70.52
CA LEU A 10 -31.51 4.13 -71.39
C LEU A 10 -31.28 5.46 -70.65
N GLY A 11 -32.26 5.91 -69.87
CA GLY A 11 -32.15 7.11 -69.05
C GLY A 11 -31.03 6.99 -68.00
N GLN A 12 -30.88 5.82 -67.37
CA GLN A 12 -29.78 5.57 -66.44
C GLN A 12 -28.42 5.59 -67.17
N SER A 13 -28.33 4.96 -68.34
CA SER A 13 -27.10 5.02 -69.15
C SER A 13 -26.74 6.44 -69.57
N ALA A 14 -27.73 7.32 -69.80
CA ALA A 14 -27.49 8.73 -70.11
C ALA A 14 -26.96 9.49 -68.88
N LEU A 15 -27.51 9.23 -67.68
CA LEU A 15 -26.97 9.76 -66.42
C LEU A 15 -25.52 9.33 -66.18
N ASP A 16 -25.22 8.05 -66.39
CA ASP A 16 -23.87 7.50 -66.19
C ASP A 16 -22.85 8.10 -67.18
N GLN A 17 -23.32 8.54 -68.36
CA GLN A 17 -22.52 9.28 -69.36
C GLN A 17 -22.44 10.79 -69.08
N GLY A 18 -23.16 11.29 -68.07
CA GLY A 18 -23.25 12.71 -67.74
C GLY A 18 -24.15 13.53 -68.67
N ASP A 19 -24.89 12.90 -69.59
CA ASP A 19 -25.85 13.58 -70.46
C ASP A 19 -27.16 13.82 -69.73
N ASN A 20 -27.14 14.84 -68.85
CA ASN A 20 -28.27 15.20 -68.02
C ASN A 20 -29.47 15.73 -68.82
N GLN A 21 -29.24 16.26 -70.03
CA GLN A 21 -30.33 16.75 -70.90
C GLN A 21 -31.11 15.59 -71.50
N GLU A 22 -30.41 14.61 -72.04
CA GLU A 22 -31.05 13.43 -72.63
C GLU A 22 -31.69 12.56 -71.55
N ALA A 23 -31.03 12.37 -70.40
CA ALA A 23 -31.62 11.71 -69.25
C ALA A 23 -32.93 12.38 -68.81
N HIS A 24 -32.93 13.71 -68.68
CA HIS A 24 -34.12 14.47 -68.32
C HIS A 24 -35.27 14.25 -69.33
N ARG A 25 -34.97 14.27 -70.64
CA ARG A 25 -35.96 14.03 -71.69
C ARG A 25 -36.57 12.63 -71.57
N ILE A 26 -35.72 11.60 -71.49
CA ILE A 26 -36.16 10.20 -71.40
C ILE A 26 -36.99 9.95 -70.15
N PHE A 27 -36.53 10.41 -68.97
CA PHE A 27 -37.29 10.20 -67.74
C PHE A 27 -38.60 11.00 -67.71
N THR A 28 -38.65 12.19 -68.32
CA THR A 28 -39.89 12.96 -68.48
C THR A 28 -40.92 12.21 -69.34
N GLU A 29 -40.49 11.57 -70.43
CA GLU A 29 -41.37 10.72 -71.23
C GLU A 29 -41.91 9.54 -70.41
N VAL A 30 -41.06 8.89 -69.62
CA VAL A 30 -41.47 7.75 -68.80
C VAL A 30 -42.48 8.15 -67.72
N VAL A 31 -42.27 9.27 -67.00
CA VAL A 31 -43.21 9.69 -65.95
C VAL A 31 -44.55 10.19 -66.52
N ASN A 32 -44.56 10.69 -67.76
CA ASN A 32 -45.79 11.06 -68.46
C ASN A 32 -46.56 9.83 -68.97
N GLU A 33 -45.86 8.76 -69.35
CA GLU A 33 -46.47 7.48 -69.74
C GLU A 33 -46.96 6.70 -68.52
N ASN A 34 -46.21 6.72 -67.41
CA ASN A 34 -46.58 6.05 -66.16
C ASN A 34 -45.99 6.80 -64.95
N SER A 35 -46.85 7.52 -64.23
CA SER A 35 -46.47 8.31 -63.06
C SER A 35 -46.19 7.49 -61.79
N GLU A 36 -46.50 6.18 -61.77
CA GLU A 36 -46.25 5.30 -60.61
C GLU A 36 -44.84 4.67 -60.62
N LYS A 37 -44.01 4.97 -61.63
CA LYS A 37 -42.64 4.45 -61.74
C LYS A 37 -41.66 5.31 -60.93
N TRP A 38 -41.45 4.96 -59.67
CA TRP A 38 -40.52 5.67 -58.76
C TRP A 38 -39.08 5.78 -59.30
N MET A 39 -38.56 4.77 -60.02
CA MET A 39 -37.22 4.80 -60.62
C MET A 39 -37.07 5.93 -61.65
N ALA A 40 -38.14 6.22 -62.40
CA ALA A 40 -38.13 7.30 -63.39
C ALA A 40 -38.16 8.67 -62.71
N TRP A 41 -38.94 8.83 -61.64
CA TRP A 41 -38.91 10.04 -60.80
C TRP A 41 -37.55 10.27 -60.14
N ARG A 42 -36.91 9.20 -59.64
CA ARG A 42 -35.55 9.25 -59.10
C ARG A 42 -34.53 9.68 -60.15
N GLY A 43 -34.56 9.06 -61.33
CA GLY A 43 -33.69 9.41 -62.45
C GLY A 43 -33.89 10.85 -62.93
N LEU A 44 -35.15 11.32 -62.98
CA LEU A 44 -35.48 12.70 -63.29
C LEU A 44 -34.93 13.68 -62.24
N GLY A 45 -34.98 13.31 -60.96
CA GLY A 45 -34.39 14.07 -59.86
C GLY A 45 -32.89 14.26 -60.01
N PHE A 46 -32.14 13.18 -60.31
CA PHE A 46 -30.70 13.26 -60.55
C PHE A 46 -30.36 14.05 -61.81
N ALA A 47 -31.11 13.87 -62.90
CA ALA A 47 -30.95 14.66 -64.11
C ALA A 47 -31.16 16.17 -63.84
N ASN A 48 -32.17 16.51 -63.04
CA ASN A 48 -32.44 17.90 -62.64
C ASN A 48 -31.33 18.50 -61.77
N ILE A 49 -30.75 17.72 -60.84
CA ILE A 49 -29.54 18.15 -60.10
C ILE A 49 -28.41 18.47 -61.08
N GLY A 50 -28.14 17.57 -62.03
CA GLY A 50 -27.09 17.76 -63.03
C GLY A 50 -27.32 18.95 -63.98
N LEU A 51 -28.57 19.39 -64.12
CA LEU A 51 -28.95 20.61 -64.87
C LEU A 51 -28.99 21.88 -64.01
N GLY A 52 -28.71 21.78 -62.70
CA GLY A 52 -28.81 22.90 -61.75
C GLY A 52 -30.26 23.31 -61.41
N LYS A 53 -31.24 22.49 -61.78
CA LYS A 53 -32.68 22.71 -61.54
C LYS A 53 -33.09 22.13 -60.19
N THR A 54 -32.67 22.78 -59.11
CA THR A 54 -32.80 22.27 -57.74
C THR A 54 -34.25 22.14 -57.28
N ALA A 55 -35.12 23.10 -57.63
CA ALA A 55 -36.54 23.06 -57.24
C ALA A 55 -37.28 21.88 -57.90
N GLU A 56 -37.03 21.65 -59.19
CA GLU A 56 -37.61 20.54 -59.95
C GLU A 56 -37.02 19.19 -59.50
N ALA A 57 -35.78 19.16 -59.04
CA ALA A 57 -35.19 17.98 -58.42
C ALA A 57 -35.91 17.62 -57.10
N ILE A 58 -36.14 18.61 -56.22
CA ILE A 58 -36.90 18.43 -54.97
C ILE A 58 -38.29 17.85 -55.25
N GLU A 59 -39.00 18.37 -56.26
CA GLU A 59 -40.32 17.84 -56.64
C GLU A 59 -40.23 16.39 -57.14
N ALA A 60 -39.28 16.08 -58.02
CA ALA A 60 -39.11 14.75 -58.60
C ALA A 60 -38.76 13.71 -57.53
N PHE A 61 -37.81 14.01 -56.62
CA PHE A 61 -37.48 13.12 -55.51
C PHE A 61 -38.61 13.02 -54.48
N GLY A 62 -39.36 14.10 -54.23
CA GLY A 62 -40.55 14.05 -53.38
C GLY A 62 -41.60 13.08 -53.92
N LYS A 63 -41.82 13.05 -55.24
CA LYS A 63 -42.70 12.05 -55.88
C LYS A 63 -42.13 10.63 -55.81
N ALA A 64 -40.83 10.47 -56.03
CA ALA A 64 -40.17 9.16 -55.92
C ALA A 64 -40.32 8.56 -54.51
N THR A 65 -40.06 9.36 -53.48
CA THR A 65 -40.14 8.94 -52.07
C THR A 65 -41.56 8.71 -51.58
N LEU A 66 -42.56 9.40 -52.14
CA LEU A 66 -43.98 9.13 -51.87
C LEU A 66 -44.45 7.78 -52.44
N ILE A 67 -43.96 7.42 -53.62
CA ILE A 67 -44.29 6.12 -54.25
C ILE A 67 -43.54 4.99 -53.54
N ARG A 68 -42.27 5.22 -53.23
CA ARG A 68 -41.40 4.24 -52.57
C ARG A 68 -40.58 4.88 -51.47
N THR A 69 -41.05 4.71 -50.23
CA THR A 69 -40.43 5.31 -49.04
C THR A 69 -39.10 4.66 -48.65
N ASP A 70 -38.93 3.36 -48.93
CA ASP A 70 -37.76 2.54 -48.57
C ASP A 70 -36.58 2.66 -49.56
N ASP A 71 -36.70 3.47 -50.61
CA ASP A 71 -35.61 3.64 -51.58
C ASP A 71 -34.54 4.62 -51.07
N VAL A 72 -33.41 4.04 -50.67
CA VAL A 72 -32.24 4.75 -50.10
C VAL A 72 -31.74 5.83 -51.06
N ASP A 73 -31.59 5.52 -52.35
CA ASP A 73 -31.04 6.46 -53.34
C ASP A 73 -31.97 7.66 -53.59
N SER A 74 -33.29 7.45 -53.58
CA SER A 74 -34.27 8.54 -53.70
C SER A 74 -34.25 9.45 -52.48
N GLN A 75 -34.17 8.90 -51.27
CA GLN A 75 -34.07 9.69 -50.03
C GLN A 75 -32.74 10.45 -49.96
N TYR A 76 -31.63 9.82 -50.37
CA TYR A 76 -30.34 10.46 -50.50
C TYR A 76 -30.38 11.61 -51.53
N GLY A 77 -30.86 11.34 -52.74
CA GLY A 77 -31.01 12.36 -53.79
C GLY A 77 -31.92 13.53 -53.35
N TYR A 78 -32.96 13.23 -52.56
CA TYR A 78 -33.85 14.25 -51.99
C TYR A 78 -33.11 15.15 -51.01
N GLY A 79 -32.28 14.58 -50.13
CA GLY A 79 -31.42 15.33 -49.22
C GLY A 79 -30.41 16.19 -49.94
N VAL A 80 -29.76 15.66 -50.99
CA VAL A 80 -28.81 16.43 -51.83
C VAL A 80 -29.52 17.62 -52.49
N ALA A 81 -30.73 17.43 -53.02
CA ALA A 81 -31.49 18.51 -53.63
C ALA A 81 -31.82 19.63 -52.62
N TYR A 82 -32.21 19.28 -51.39
CA TYR A 82 -32.40 20.28 -50.32
C TYR A 82 -31.10 20.96 -49.88
N GLN A 83 -29.98 20.23 -49.85
CA GLN A 83 -28.68 20.78 -49.50
C GLN A 83 -28.22 21.81 -50.55
N LEU A 84 -28.39 21.53 -51.84
CA LEU A 84 -28.13 22.48 -52.92
C LEU A 84 -29.07 23.70 -52.90
N ASN A 85 -30.28 23.54 -52.36
CA ASN A 85 -31.21 24.64 -52.13
C ASN A 85 -30.87 25.50 -50.88
N GLY A 86 -29.90 25.09 -50.07
CA GLY A 86 -29.54 25.74 -48.80
C GLY A 86 -30.43 25.37 -47.60
N ASP A 87 -31.43 24.50 -47.79
CA ASP A 87 -32.33 24.03 -46.73
C ASP A 87 -31.70 22.88 -45.92
N HIS A 88 -30.58 23.15 -45.24
CA HIS A 88 -29.80 22.13 -44.53
C HIS A 88 -30.62 21.33 -43.50
N ALA A 89 -31.61 21.95 -42.84
CA ALA A 89 -32.46 21.26 -41.86
C ALA A 89 -33.39 20.20 -42.51
N LYS A 90 -33.88 20.45 -43.73
CA LYS A 90 -34.67 19.46 -44.48
C LYS A 90 -33.78 18.40 -45.12
N ALA A 91 -32.59 18.80 -45.56
CA ALA A 91 -31.59 17.87 -46.09
C ALA A 91 -31.22 16.79 -45.07
N ILE A 92 -30.90 17.17 -43.82
CA ILE A 92 -30.59 16.23 -42.73
C ILE A 92 -31.71 15.22 -42.52
N LYS A 93 -32.97 15.65 -42.47
CA LYS A 93 -34.13 14.75 -42.30
C LYS A 93 -34.25 13.73 -43.43
N ALA A 94 -34.03 14.14 -44.68
CA ALA A 94 -34.08 13.24 -45.82
C ALA A 94 -32.93 12.22 -45.79
N PHE A 95 -31.73 12.65 -45.39
CA PHE A 95 -30.60 11.72 -45.21
C PHE A 95 -30.79 10.78 -44.01
N GLU A 96 -31.38 11.24 -42.91
CA GLU A 96 -31.72 10.38 -41.77
C GLU A 96 -32.72 9.29 -42.16
N GLU A 97 -33.72 9.61 -43.00
CA GLU A 97 -34.66 8.61 -43.53
C GLU A 97 -33.96 7.63 -44.48
N SER A 98 -33.01 8.10 -45.30
CA SER A 98 -32.13 7.22 -46.08
C SER A 98 -31.36 6.22 -45.17
N LEU A 99 -30.77 6.71 -44.07
CA LEU A 99 -30.05 5.89 -43.10
C LEU A 99 -30.97 4.96 -42.29
N ARG A 100 -32.24 5.32 -42.12
CA ARG A 100 -33.24 4.45 -41.49
C ARG A 100 -33.43 3.16 -42.28
N HIS A 101 -33.39 3.24 -43.60
CA HIS A 101 -33.52 2.09 -44.49
C HIS A 101 -32.17 1.39 -44.74
N ASN A 102 -31.07 2.13 -44.76
CA ASN A 102 -29.72 1.57 -44.79
C ASN A 102 -28.74 2.36 -43.91
N HIS A 103 -28.56 1.88 -42.68
CA HIS A 103 -27.70 2.52 -41.67
C HIS A 103 -26.21 2.62 -42.05
N LYS A 104 -25.75 1.90 -43.09
CA LYS A 104 -24.36 1.92 -43.59
C LYS A 104 -24.21 2.67 -44.91
N HIS A 105 -25.21 3.44 -45.34
CA HIS A 105 -25.10 4.22 -46.56
C HIS A 105 -24.16 5.41 -46.34
N LYS A 106 -22.86 5.18 -46.58
CA LYS A 106 -21.76 6.13 -46.37
C LYS A 106 -22.02 7.51 -47.01
N PRO A 107 -22.53 7.62 -48.27
CA PRO A 107 -22.83 8.92 -48.87
C PRO A 107 -23.82 9.76 -48.08
N SER A 108 -24.85 9.15 -47.47
CA SER A 108 -25.78 9.88 -46.59
C SER A 108 -25.13 10.34 -45.29
N GLN A 109 -24.23 9.55 -44.70
CA GLN A 109 -23.51 9.94 -43.48
C GLN A 109 -22.61 11.16 -43.74
N GLU A 110 -21.82 11.10 -44.81
CA GLU A 110 -20.96 12.20 -45.24
C GLU A 110 -21.77 13.47 -45.57
N ALA A 111 -22.91 13.33 -46.27
CA ALA A 111 -23.77 14.46 -46.62
C ALA A 111 -24.47 15.10 -45.42
N ILE A 112 -24.82 14.32 -44.39
CA ILE A 112 -25.30 14.85 -43.10
C ILE A 112 -24.20 15.67 -42.44
N CYS A 113 -22.97 15.16 -42.39
CA CYS A 113 -21.83 15.87 -41.81
C CYS A 113 -21.63 17.24 -42.48
N VAL A 114 -21.63 17.30 -43.80
CA VAL A 114 -21.53 18.58 -44.56
C VAL A 114 -22.68 19.53 -44.21
N SER A 115 -23.91 19.03 -44.13
CA SER A 115 -25.08 19.85 -43.80
C SER A 115 -25.06 20.36 -42.35
N LEU A 116 -24.53 19.58 -41.41
CA LEU A 116 -24.35 19.99 -40.02
C LEU A 116 -23.25 21.05 -39.89
N LEU A 117 -22.12 20.88 -40.57
CA LEU A 117 -21.05 21.88 -40.59
C LEU A 117 -21.50 23.22 -41.19
N ALA A 118 -22.36 23.20 -42.21
CA ALA A 118 -22.97 24.43 -42.73
C ALA A 118 -23.84 25.14 -41.68
N GLN A 119 -24.60 24.38 -40.88
CA GLN A 119 -25.37 24.95 -39.76
C GLN A 119 -24.49 25.46 -38.62
N VAL A 120 -23.37 24.80 -38.34
CA VAL A 120 -22.36 25.29 -37.37
C VAL A 120 -21.90 26.69 -37.75
N GLN A 121 -21.55 26.92 -39.02
CA GLN A 121 -21.11 28.25 -39.45
C GLN A 121 -22.20 29.30 -39.25
N HIS A 122 -23.44 29.00 -39.65
CA HIS A 122 -24.57 29.89 -39.44
C HIS A 122 -24.83 30.18 -37.94
N MET A 123 -24.70 29.19 -37.06
CA MET A 123 -24.87 29.40 -35.62
C MET A 123 -23.72 30.20 -35.00
N LYS A 124 -22.48 30.04 -35.50
CA LYS A 124 -21.35 30.89 -35.13
C LYS A 124 -21.62 32.35 -35.49
N ASP A 125 -22.15 32.61 -36.69
CA ASP A 125 -22.47 33.97 -37.15
C ASP A 125 -23.55 34.65 -36.27
N ILE A 126 -24.50 33.87 -35.75
CA ILE A 126 -25.56 34.35 -34.83
C ILE A 126 -25.07 34.41 -33.36
N GLY A 127 -23.91 33.82 -33.06
CA GLY A 127 -23.34 33.76 -31.71
C GLY A 127 -24.01 32.71 -30.80
N ASN A 128 -24.74 31.74 -31.35
CA ASN A 128 -25.35 30.66 -30.57
C ASN A 128 -24.34 29.52 -30.33
N LEU A 129 -23.48 29.70 -29.33
CA LEU A 129 -22.39 28.75 -29.03
C LEU A 129 -22.89 27.38 -28.56
N LEU A 130 -24.06 27.27 -27.92
CA LEU A 130 -24.62 25.98 -27.49
C LEU A 130 -25.03 25.12 -28.69
N ALA A 131 -25.70 25.72 -29.67
CA ALA A 131 -26.08 25.01 -30.89
C ALA A 131 -24.85 24.59 -31.72
N VAL A 132 -23.77 25.38 -31.69
CA VAL A 132 -22.49 25.05 -32.35
C VAL A 132 -21.93 23.74 -31.83
N GLU A 133 -21.88 23.57 -30.51
CA GLU A 133 -21.41 22.33 -29.88
C GLU A 133 -22.27 21.13 -30.27
N GLU A 134 -23.59 21.26 -30.13
CA GLU A 134 -24.54 20.18 -30.46
C GLU A 134 -24.38 19.71 -31.92
N TYR A 135 -24.24 20.64 -32.86
CA TYR A 135 -24.08 20.30 -34.28
C TYR A 135 -22.70 19.72 -34.59
N LEU A 136 -21.62 20.18 -33.95
CA LEU A 136 -20.28 19.61 -34.12
C LEU A 136 -20.20 18.18 -33.57
N GLU A 137 -20.76 17.92 -32.38
CA GLU A 137 -20.80 16.57 -31.80
C GLU A 137 -21.66 15.62 -32.65
N LYS A 138 -22.80 16.10 -33.17
CA LYS A 138 -23.60 15.33 -34.13
C LYS A 138 -22.84 15.03 -35.42
N ALA A 139 -22.10 16.00 -35.96
CA ALA A 139 -21.31 15.80 -37.18
C ALA A 139 -20.25 14.72 -36.97
N HIS A 140 -19.54 14.77 -35.84
CA HIS A 140 -18.52 13.79 -35.46
C HIS A 140 -19.08 12.38 -35.33
N LYS A 141 -20.32 12.25 -34.84
CA LYS A 141 -21.00 10.95 -34.73
C LYS A 141 -21.29 10.30 -36.09
N PHE A 142 -21.63 11.10 -37.11
CA PHE A 142 -21.93 10.58 -38.44
C PHE A 142 -20.67 10.30 -39.26
N ASP A 143 -19.63 11.11 -39.10
CA ASP A 143 -18.34 10.93 -39.76
C ASP A 143 -17.16 11.15 -38.79
N PRO A 144 -16.80 10.13 -37.98
CA PRO A 144 -15.73 10.25 -37.00
C PRO A 144 -14.33 10.39 -37.62
N GLU A 145 -14.17 10.05 -38.91
CA GLU A 145 -12.89 10.16 -39.62
C GLU A 145 -12.68 11.57 -40.20
N ASN A 146 -13.67 12.46 -40.06
CA ASN A 146 -13.62 13.80 -40.58
C ASN A 146 -12.69 14.71 -39.77
N GLN A 147 -11.47 14.90 -40.28
CA GLN A 147 -10.46 15.74 -39.62
C GLN A 147 -10.93 17.18 -39.40
N ASP A 148 -11.75 17.74 -40.28
CA ASP A 148 -12.24 19.12 -40.14
C ASP A 148 -13.15 19.26 -38.91
N VAL A 149 -14.05 18.29 -38.69
CA VAL A 149 -14.93 18.28 -37.51
C VAL A 149 -14.09 18.21 -36.23
N THR A 150 -13.10 17.33 -36.16
CA THR A 150 -12.21 17.20 -34.99
C THR A 150 -11.44 18.50 -34.72
N ILE A 151 -10.92 19.15 -35.77
CA ILE A 151 -10.23 20.44 -35.64
C ILE A 151 -11.19 21.54 -35.17
N GLN A 152 -12.43 21.55 -35.65
CA GLN A 152 -13.43 22.54 -35.23
C GLN A 152 -13.87 22.33 -33.77
N LEU A 153 -14.04 21.07 -33.33
CA LEU A 153 -14.29 20.72 -31.93
C LEU A 153 -13.13 21.16 -31.04
N PHE A 154 -11.89 20.86 -31.43
CA PHE A 154 -10.69 21.31 -30.71
C PHE A 154 -10.69 22.83 -30.52
N ARG A 155 -10.88 23.61 -31.60
CA ARG A 155 -10.91 25.07 -31.52
C ARG A 155 -12.07 25.59 -30.66
N TYR A 156 -13.23 24.94 -30.75
CA TYR A 156 -14.40 25.30 -29.95
C TYR A 156 -14.12 25.09 -28.47
N TYR A 157 -13.66 23.90 -28.07
CA TYR A 157 -13.34 23.58 -26.68
C TYR A 157 -12.21 24.45 -26.13
N GLN A 158 -11.23 24.79 -26.96
CA GLN A 158 -10.17 25.73 -26.61
C GLN A 158 -10.75 27.12 -26.34
N GLN A 159 -11.64 27.63 -27.19
CA GLN A 159 -12.25 28.95 -27.02
C GLN A 159 -13.19 29.00 -25.80
N THR A 160 -13.91 27.92 -25.50
CA THR A 160 -14.86 27.86 -24.38
C THR A 160 -14.24 27.44 -23.06
N GLY A 161 -12.94 27.09 -23.04
CA GLY A 161 -12.25 26.64 -21.82
C GLY A 161 -12.70 25.25 -21.33
N GLN A 162 -13.26 24.41 -22.20
CA GLN A 162 -13.73 23.07 -21.84
C GLN A 162 -12.57 22.07 -21.83
N ALA A 163 -11.75 22.11 -20.77
CA ALA A 163 -10.47 21.38 -20.69
C ALA A 163 -10.59 19.86 -20.92
N VAL A 164 -11.66 19.21 -20.43
CA VAL A 164 -11.86 17.76 -20.60
C VAL A 164 -12.12 17.39 -22.05
N LYS A 165 -13.06 18.09 -22.70
CA LYS A 165 -13.38 17.85 -24.11
C LYS A 165 -12.25 18.31 -25.04
N LEU A 166 -11.44 19.27 -24.61
CA LEU A 166 -10.24 19.67 -25.31
C LEU A 166 -9.22 18.53 -25.38
N ASP A 167 -8.99 17.80 -24.28
CA ASP A 167 -8.05 16.66 -24.29
C ASP A 167 -8.57 15.46 -25.11
N SER A 168 -9.88 15.19 -25.08
CA SER A 168 -10.46 14.17 -25.96
C SER A 168 -10.26 14.53 -27.44
N ALA A 169 -10.47 15.79 -27.82
CA ALA A 169 -10.22 16.28 -29.16
C ALA A 169 -8.73 16.19 -29.54
N ILE A 170 -7.79 16.54 -28.63
CA ILE A 170 -6.35 16.38 -28.84
C ILE A 170 -5.98 14.91 -29.06
N THR A 171 -6.58 14.00 -28.30
CA THR A 171 -6.34 12.57 -28.41
C THR A 171 -6.81 12.03 -29.76
N GLU A 172 -8.00 12.44 -30.21
CA GLU A 172 -8.48 12.10 -31.55
C GLU A 172 -7.60 12.71 -32.65
N MET A 173 -7.19 13.98 -32.51
CA MET A 173 -6.26 14.61 -33.45
C MET A 173 -4.97 13.80 -33.59
N LYS A 174 -4.36 13.37 -32.48
CA LYS A 174 -3.16 12.52 -32.49
C LYS A 174 -3.43 11.17 -33.14
N ARG A 175 -4.57 10.53 -32.84
CA ARG A 175 -4.97 9.25 -33.44
C ARG A 175 -5.07 9.33 -34.96
N HIS A 176 -5.56 10.46 -35.47
CA HIS A 176 -5.73 10.71 -36.90
C HIS A 176 -4.52 11.41 -37.54
N GLU A 177 -3.39 11.50 -36.83
CA GLU A 177 -2.15 12.16 -37.28
C GLU A 177 -2.37 13.64 -37.69
N ILE A 178 -3.38 14.28 -37.11
CA ILE A 178 -3.67 15.70 -37.31
C ILE A 178 -2.67 16.50 -36.46
N PRO A 179 -1.90 17.44 -37.06
CA PRO A 179 -0.99 18.29 -36.31
C PRO A 179 -1.73 19.08 -35.24
N VAL A 180 -1.35 18.86 -33.98
CA VAL A 180 -1.82 19.69 -32.86
C VAL A 180 -0.98 20.97 -32.87
N PRO A 181 -1.58 22.17 -32.90
CA PRO A 181 -0.82 23.42 -32.90
C PRO A 181 0.12 23.49 -31.68
N GLU A 182 1.43 23.59 -31.91
CA GLU A 182 2.48 23.59 -30.87
C GLU A 182 2.51 24.86 -29.99
N ALA A 183 1.56 25.78 -30.16
CA ALA A 183 1.51 27.03 -29.41
C ALA A 183 0.08 27.35 -28.96
N ALA A 184 -0.27 26.90 -27.77
CA ALA A 184 -1.21 27.59 -26.89
C ALA A 184 -1.04 27.03 -25.48
N ASP A 185 -0.89 27.91 -24.49
CA ASP A 185 -1.23 27.61 -23.11
C ASP A 185 -2.57 26.87 -23.10
N TYR A 186 -2.53 25.55 -22.93
CA TYR A 186 -3.71 24.78 -22.61
C TYR A 186 -4.24 25.40 -21.32
N ALA A 187 -5.44 25.99 -21.35
CA ALA A 187 -6.09 26.46 -20.13
C ALA A 187 -5.96 25.32 -19.12
N PRO A 188 -5.22 25.52 -18.02
CA PRO A 188 -4.79 24.41 -17.20
C PRO A 188 -6.04 23.67 -16.74
N VAL A 189 -6.01 22.34 -16.79
CA VAL A 189 -7.04 21.47 -16.20
C VAL A 189 -7.38 21.92 -14.77
N GLU A 190 -6.45 22.61 -14.11
CA GLU A 190 -6.60 23.29 -12.81
C GLU A 190 -7.61 24.44 -12.78
N GLU A 191 -7.74 25.25 -13.84
CA GLU A 191 -8.71 26.36 -13.88
C GLU A 191 -10.14 25.83 -14.04
N ALA A 192 -10.33 24.76 -14.81
CA ALA A 192 -11.59 24.03 -14.88
C ALA A 192 -11.89 23.25 -13.59
N ALA A 193 -10.87 22.69 -12.92
CA ALA A 193 -11.01 22.03 -11.63
C ALA A 193 -11.32 23.03 -10.49
N ALA A 194 -10.78 24.25 -10.54
CA ALA A 194 -11.03 25.31 -9.56
C ALA A 194 -12.50 25.75 -9.51
N ALA A 195 -13.30 25.47 -10.55
CA ALA A 195 -14.72 25.81 -10.61
C ALA A 195 -15.64 24.91 -9.75
N ALA A 196 -15.10 23.90 -9.04
CA ALA A 196 -15.78 23.13 -7.99
C ALA A 196 -17.24 22.72 -8.30
N LEU A 197 -17.44 21.74 -9.19
CA LEU A 197 -18.75 21.10 -9.42
C LEU A 197 -18.64 19.57 -9.33
N PRO A 198 -19.62 18.85 -8.76
CA PRO A 198 -19.63 17.38 -8.76
C PRO A 198 -19.61 16.78 -10.18
N GLU A 199 -20.12 17.52 -11.16
CA GLU A 199 -20.12 17.14 -12.58
C GLU A 199 -18.70 17.08 -13.16
N THR A 200 -17.78 17.95 -12.72
CA THR A 200 -16.39 17.95 -13.21
C THR A 200 -15.59 16.75 -12.71
N VAL A 201 -15.89 16.19 -11.53
CA VAL A 201 -15.24 14.95 -11.07
C VAL A 201 -15.62 13.76 -11.95
N ALA A 202 -16.90 13.62 -12.30
CA ALA A 202 -17.36 12.54 -13.18
C ALA A 202 -16.75 12.65 -14.59
N GLU A 203 -16.61 13.87 -15.10
CA GLU A 203 -15.95 14.14 -16.38
C GLU A 203 -14.44 13.83 -16.33
N LEU A 204 -13.75 14.20 -15.24
CA LEU A 204 -12.33 13.87 -15.04
C LEU A 204 -12.12 12.35 -14.85
N GLU A 205 -13.06 11.66 -14.20
CA GLU A 205 -13.05 10.19 -14.09
C GLU A 205 -13.25 9.53 -15.46
N ALA A 206 -14.17 10.04 -16.29
CA ALA A 206 -14.33 9.59 -17.67
C ALA A 206 -13.07 9.84 -18.51
N LEU A 207 -12.41 10.99 -18.31
CA LEU A 207 -11.16 11.34 -18.97
C LEU A 207 -10.02 10.39 -18.57
N THR A 208 -9.87 10.11 -17.29
CA THR A 208 -8.84 9.17 -16.81
C THR A 208 -9.15 7.72 -17.17
N ALA A 209 -10.42 7.37 -17.40
CA ALA A 209 -10.78 6.07 -17.98
C ALA A 209 -10.41 5.97 -19.47
N ALA A 210 -10.58 7.06 -20.24
CA ALA A 210 -10.20 7.13 -21.65
C ALA A 210 -8.68 7.25 -21.85
N ASN A 211 -8.01 8.01 -20.99
CA ASN A 211 -6.58 8.27 -21.00
C ASN A 211 -5.99 8.05 -19.59
N PRO A 212 -5.61 6.81 -19.24
CA PRO A 212 -5.05 6.49 -17.93
C PRO A 212 -3.75 7.23 -17.58
N ASN A 213 -3.03 7.73 -18.58
CA ASN A 213 -1.75 8.42 -18.42
C ASN A 213 -1.89 9.96 -18.31
N HIS A 214 -3.10 10.47 -18.10
CA HIS A 214 -3.31 11.91 -17.94
C HIS A 214 -3.06 12.35 -16.50
N TRP A 215 -1.80 12.66 -16.17
CA TRP A 215 -1.39 13.01 -14.81
C TRP A 215 -2.06 14.30 -14.28
N GLN A 216 -2.29 15.33 -15.11
CA GLN A 216 -3.01 16.55 -14.66
C GLN A 216 -4.46 16.26 -14.25
N ALA A 217 -5.14 15.34 -14.94
CA ALA A 217 -6.50 14.95 -14.59
C ALA A 217 -6.52 14.20 -13.24
N TRP A 218 -5.57 13.30 -13.02
CA TRP A 218 -5.39 12.65 -11.71
C TRP A 218 -5.06 13.65 -10.60
N ARG A 219 -4.22 14.67 -10.86
CA ARG A 219 -3.93 15.76 -9.92
C ARG A 219 -5.19 16.57 -9.59
N ALA A 220 -5.96 16.95 -10.61
CA ALA A 220 -7.22 17.69 -10.45
C ALA A 220 -8.25 16.91 -9.64
N ILE A 221 -8.42 15.60 -9.90
CA ILE A 221 -9.26 14.73 -9.07
C ILE A 221 -8.74 14.72 -7.63
N GLY A 222 -7.42 14.59 -7.42
CA GLY A 222 -6.81 14.62 -6.11
C GLY A 222 -7.16 15.89 -5.31
N ASN A 223 -6.98 17.06 -5.94
CA ASN A 223 -7.31 18.36 -5.34
C ASN A 223 -8.81 18.44 -4.96
N LEU A 224 -9.70 18.07 -5.89
CA LEU A 224 -11.14 18.09 -5.65
C LEU A 224 -11.57 17.14 -4.52
N GLN A 225 -10.92 15.99 -4.40
CA GLN A 225 -11.19 15.03 -3.32
C GLN A 225 -10.68 15.53 -1.96
N LEU A 226 -9.56 16.28 -1.93
CA LEU A 226 -9.11 16.98 -0.71
C LEU A 226 -10.13 18.05 -0.29
N ASP A 227 -10.56 18.89 -1.23
CA ASP A 227 -11.57 19.93 -0.96
C ASP A 227 -12.91 19.33 -0.50
N ALA A 228 -13.26 18.14 -1.00
CA ALA A 228 -14.42 17.38 -0.57
C ALA A 228 -14.24 16.65 0.78
N GLY A 229 -13.08 16.77 1.44
CA GLY A 229 -12.78 16.12 2.71
C GLY A 229 -12.65 14.60 2.62
N LYS A 230 -12.25 14.07 1.45
CA LYS A 230 -12.07 12.63 1.18
C LYS A 230 -10.58 12.31 0.95
N PRO A 231 -9.76 12.30 2.01
CA PRO A 231 -8.30 12.20 1.87
C PRO A 231 -7.82 10.86 1.30
N GLN A 232 -8.56 9.75 1.51
CA GLN A 232 -8.22 8.46 0.91
C GLN A 232 -8.39 8.46 -0.63
N ALA A 233 -9.47 9.05 -1.13
CA ALA A 233 -9.70 9.15 -2.57
C ALA A 233 -8.68 10.10 -3.22
N ALA A 234 -8.32 11.18 -2.52
CA ALA A 234 -7.25 12.07 -2.94
C ALA A 234 -5.90 11.35 -3.02
N HIS A 235 -5.54 10.59 -1.99
CA HIS A 235 -4.32 9.77 -1.95
C HIS A 235 -4.21 8.89 -3.20
N ASP A 236 -5.27 8.15 -3.55
CA ASP A 236 -5.24 7.23 -4.69
C ASP A 236 -5.10 7.95 -6.03
N ALA A 237 -5.74 9.11 -6.18
CA ALA A 237 -5.64 9.94 -7.38
C ALA A 237 -4.23 10.56 -7.52
N PHE A 238 -3.70 11.18 -6.47
CA PHE A 238 -2.35 11.73 -6.49
C PHE A 238 -1.27 10.66 -6.66
N LYS A 239 -1.43 9.47 -6.06
CA LYS A 239 -0.51 8.35 -6.28
C LYS A 239 -0.42 7.96 -7.76
N LYS A 240 -1.54 7.98 -8.48
CA LYS A 240 -1.52 7.75 -9.94
C LYS A 240 -0.82 8.89 -10.67
N ALA A 241 -1.10 10.15 -10.30
CA ALA A 241 -0.44 11.31 -10.89
C ALA A 241 1.09 11.24 -10.72
N THR A 242 1.59 10.92 -9.53
CA THR A 242 3.02 10.85 -9.21
C THR A 242 3.72 9.64 -9.83
N VAL A 243 3.01 8.52 -10.07
CA VAL A 243 3.56 7.37 -10.82
C VAL A 243 3.73 7.70 -12.30
N ILE A 244 2.78 8.40 -12.90
CA ILE A 244 2.84 8.80 -14.31
C ILE A 244 3.88 9.89 -14.51
N ARG A 245 3.89 10.88 -13.60
CA ARG A 245 4.79 12.03 -13.66
C ARG A 245 5.45 12.27 -12.29
N PRO A 246 6.61 11.62 -12.04
CA PRO A 246 7.31 11.76 -10.76
C PRO A 246 7.91 13.16 -10.52
N ASP A 247 8.23 13.90 -11.58
CA ASP A 247 8.88 15.21 -11.55
C ASP A 247 7.92 16.39 -11.28
N ASP A 248 6.61 16.14 -11.18
CA ASP A 248 5.62 17.17 -10.92
C ASP A 248 5.54 17.51 -9.42
N ALA A 249 6.14 18.63 -9.04
CA ALA A 249 6.21 19.09 -7.65
C ALA A 249 4.82 19.30 -7.01
N ASP A 250 3.85 19.82 -7.77
CA ASP A 250 2.48 20.06 -7.27
C ASP A 250 1.72 18.75 -6.99
N SER A 251 1.87 17.72 -7.85
CA SER A 251 1.29 16.40 -7.58
C SER A 251 1.92 15.75 -6.34
N GLN A 252 3.24 15.86 -6.18
CA GLN A 252 3.95 15.36 -4.99
C GLN A 252 3.51 16.11 -3.72
N TYR A 253 3.32 17.42 -3.82
CA TYR A 253 2.78 18.25 -2.74
C TYR A 253 1.35 17.83 -2.35
N GLY A 254 0.45 17.72 -3.33
CA GLY A 254 -0.93 17.26 -3.11
C GLY A 254 -0.99 15.84 -2.53
N PHE A 255 -0.09 14.95 -2.97
CA PHE A 255 0.06 13.61 -2.39
C PHE A 255 0.46 13.68 -0.91
N GLY A 256 1.42 14.53 -0.58
CA GLY A 256 1.84 14.78 0.80
C GLY A 256 0.72 15.35 1.67
N GLN A 257 -0.12 16.24 1.14
CA GLN A 257 -1.30 16.75 1.85
C GLN A 257 -2.32 15.66 2.15
N ALA A 258 -2.64 14.80 1.17
CA ALA A 258 -3.55 13.68 1.38
C ALA A 258 -3.03 12.71 2.46
N LEU A 259 -1.73 12.39 2.44
CA LEU A 259 -1.10 11.55 3.47
C LEU A 259 -1.12 12.22 4.85
N GLN A 260 -0.92 13.54 4.89
CA GLN A 260 -0.98 14.30 6.14
C GLN A 260 -2.38 14.27 6.76
N ASP A 261 -3.43 14.40 5.94
CA ASP A 261 -4.84 14.33 6.39
C ASP A 261 -5.26 12.91 6.80
N LEU A 262 -4.60 11.87 6.26
CA LEU A 262 -4.75 10.48 6.71
C LEU A 262 -3.98 10.17 8.02
N GLY A 263 -3.14 11.09 8.50
CA GLY A 263 -2.28 10.88 9.67
C GLY A 263 -0.99 10.10 9.38
N GLU A 264 -0.69 9.80 8.10
CA GLU A 264 0.50 9.09 7.67
C GLU A 264 1.71 10.05 7.57
N HIS A 265 2.10 10.65 8.69
CA HIS A 265 3.10 11.71 8.73
C HIS A 265 4.48 11.29 8.18
N SER A 266 4.89 10.03 8.35
CA SER A 266 6.16 9.51 7.80
C SER A 266 6.18 9.50 6.27
N HIS A 267 5.10 9.04 5.63
CA HIS A 267 4.98 9.03 4.18
C HIS A 267 4.78 10.45 3.64
N ALA A 268 4.04 11.30 4.35
CA ALA A 268 3.86 12.71 3.99
C ALA A 268 5.21 13.47 3.94
N ILE A 269 6.10 13.24 4.92
CA ILE A 269 7.46 13.80 4.92
C ILE A 269 8.19 13.44 3.61
N HIS A 270 8.15 12.17 3.20
CA HIS A 270 8.82 11.73 1.98
C HIS A 270 8.24 12.42 0.74
N ALA A 271 6.91 12.49 0.61
CA ALA A 271 6.25 13.15 -0.52
C ALA A 271 6.59 14.65 -0.60
N PHE A 272 6.63 15.37 0.52
CA PHE A 272 7.05 16.77 0.53
C PHE A 272 8.54 16.96 0.21
N GLU A 273 9.42 16.03 0.62
CA GLU A 273 10.83 16.06 0.24
C GLU A 273 11.04 15.80 -1.24
N GLU A 274 10.26 14.91 -1.86
CA GLU A 274 10.24 14.74 -3.31
C GLU A 274 9.75 16.01 -4.01
N ALA A 275 8.68 16.63 -3.53
CA ALA A 275 8.21 17.91 -4.06
C ALA A 275 9.31 18.99 -4.02
N LEU A 276 10.01 19.13 -2.89
CA LEU A 276 11.12 20.08 -2.73
C LEU A 276 12.39 19.70 -3.50
N ARG A 277 12.56 18.43 -3.86
CA ARG A 277 13.65 17.99 -4.75
C ARG A 277 13.46 18.54 -6.16
N HIS A 278 12.21 18.56 -6.63
CA HIS A 278 11.84 19.05 -7.96
C HIS A 278 11.67 20.58 -8.00
N ASP A 279 11.01 21.16 -6.99
CA ASP A 279 10.95 22.61 -6.78
C ASP A 279 11.42 22.99 -5.38
N LYS A 280 12.69 23.39 -5.29
CA LYS A 280 13.35 23.81 -4.03
C LYS A 280 12.69 25.02 -3.38
N ASN A 281 11.95 25.83 -4.14
CA ASN A 281 11.36 27.08 -3.67
C ASN A 281 9.85 26.99 -3.46
N HIS A 282 9.26 25.79 -3.47
CA HIS A 282 7.83 25.62 -3.25
C HIS A 282 7.43 25.98 -1.80
N PRO A 283 6.79 27.15 -1.55
CA PRO A 283 6.65 27.68 -0.21
C PRO A 283 5.62 26.90 0.62
N GLN A 284 4.56 26.38 -0.02
CA GLN A 284 3.56 25.54 0.63
C GLN A 284 4.13 24.18 1.03
N ALA A 285 4.90 23.53 0.14
CA ALA A 285 5.56 22.25 0.46
C ALA A 285 6.53 22.39 1.63
N LYS A 286 7.33 23.46 1.66
CA LYS A 286 8.24 23.76 2.78
C LYS A 286 7.51 23.86 4.12
N LYS A 287 6.40 24.60 4.18
CA LYS A 287 5.59 24.76 5.40
C LYS A 287 4.91 23.46 5.81
N SER A 288 4.32 22.73 4.85
CA SER A 288 3.66 21.45 5.12
C SER A 288 4.64 20.36 5.57
N LEU A 289 5.88 20.38 5.06
CA LEU A 289 6.96 19.53 5.54
C LEU A 289 7.28 19.81 7.01
N THR A 290 7.50 21.07 7.40
CA THR A 290 7.72 21.44 8.81
C THR A 290 6.56 20.97 9.70
N LYS A 291 5.31 21.19 9.28
CA LYS A 291 4.13 20.74 10.03
C LYS A 291 4.10 19.21 10.20
N SER A 292 4.45 18.46 9.15
CA SER A 292 4.47 16.99 9.20
C SER A 292 5.64 16.44 10.02
N LEU A 293 6.82 17.09 9.95
CA LEU A 293 7.96 16.78 10.79
C LEU A 293 7.62 16.99 12.27
N MET A 294 6.96 18.09 12.62
CA MET A 294 6.54 18.38 13.99
C MET A 294 5.48 17.38 14.49
N ALA A 295 4.48 17.05 13.66
CA ALA A 295 3.49 16.03 14.02
C ALA A 295 4.14 14.64 14.21
N TYR A 296 5.15 14.31 13.40
CA TYR A 296 5.92 13.09 13.58
C TYR A 296 6.80 13.14 14.83
N VAL A 297 7.40 14.28 15.16
CA VAL A 297 8.11 14.49 16.43
C VAL A 297 7.19 14.24 17.62
N ASP A 298 5.97 14.76 17.61
CA ASP A 298 5.00 14.54 18.69
C ASP A 298 4.63 13.05 18.82
N HIS A 299 4.40 12.36 17.69
CA HIS A 299 4.19 10.92 17.69
C HIS A 299 5.42 10.14 18.23
N MET A 300 6.64 10.54 17.83
CA MET A 300 7.87 9.92 18.31
C MET A 300 8.11 10.19 19.81
N ARG A 301 7.67 11.35 20.32
CA ARG A 301 7.68 11.66 21.76
C ARG A 301 6.72 10.74 22.52
N GLU A 302 5.51 10.51 22.00
CA GLU A 302 4.51 9.63 22.63
C GLU A 302 5.02 8.19 22.78
N ILE A 303 5.68 7.65 21.75
CA ILE A 303 6.31 6.32 21.82
C ILE A 303 7.68 6.35 22.54
N GLY A 304 8.17 7.55 22.86
CA GLY A 304 9.41 7.82 23.58
C GLY A 304 10.69 7.61 22.77
N ASN A 305 10.65 7.61 21.44
CA ASN A 305 11.84 7.47 20.58
C ASN A 305 12.62 8.80 20.50
N LEU A 306 13.46 9.06 21.50
CA LEU A 306 14.20 10.33 21.63
C LEU A 306 15.22 10.57 20.50
N LEU A 307 15.89 9.52 20.02
CA LEU A 307 16.83 9.65 18.92
C LEU A 307 16.13 10.16 17.66
N ALA A 308 14.94 9.62 17.37
CA ALA A 308 14.13 10.12 16.28
C ALA A 308 13.66 11.55 16.54
N VAL A 309 13.18 11.87 17.75
CA VAL A 309 12.77 13.24 18.12
C VAL A 309 13.87 14.25 17.81
N GLU A 310 15.11 13.99 18.22
CA GLU A 310 16.25 14.85 17.92
C GLU A 310 16.47 14.97 16.40
N GLN A 311 16.56 13.85 15.69
CA GLN A 311 16.78 13.83 14.23
C GLN A 311 15.72 14.61 13.46
N TYR A 312 14.44 14.45 13.82
CA TYR A 312 13.33 15.10 13.12
C TYR A 312 13.18 16.58 13.53
N LEU A 313 13.49 16.96 14.77
CA LEU A 313 13.57 18.37 15.18
C LEU A 313 14.71 19.11 14.47
N GLU A 314 15.88 18.49 14.35
CA GLU A 314 16.98 19.07 13.58
C GLU A 314 16.62 19.23 12.09
N ARG A 315 15.95 18.24 11.50
CA ARG A 315 15.45 18.32 10.11
C ARG A 315 14.43 19.45 9.97
N ALA A 316 13.50 19.60 10.92
CA ALA A 316 12.52 20.67 10.90
C ALA A 316 13.18 22.05 10.99
N HIS A 317 14.18 22.20 11.88
CA HIS A 317 14.95 23.45 12.01
C HIS A 317 15.74 23.75 10.73
N LYS A 318 16.44 22.77 10.15
CA LYS A 318 17.17 22.95 8.88
C LYS A 318 16.25 23.28 7.71
N ASN A 319 15.04 22.71 7.69
CA ASN A 319 14.04 23.02 6.67
C ASN A 319 13.64 24.50 6.78
N ASP A 320 13.24 24.97 7.96
CA ASP A 320 12.89 26.38 8.18
C ASP A 320 13.51 26.98 9.45
N ILE A 321 14.74 27.48 9.32
CA ILE A 321 15.50 28.09 10.42
C ILE A 321 14.78 29.32 10.98
N SER A 322 13.91 29.97 10.17
CA SER A 322 13.14 31.13 10.59
C SER A 322 11.94 30.79 11.48
N ASP A 323 11.56 29.51 11.59
CA ASP A 323 10.48 29.05 12.47
C ASP A 323 10.95 29.04 13.93
N ALA A 324 10.57 30.11 14.64
CA ALA A 324 10.90 30.30 16.04
C ALA A 324 10.32 29.20 16.95
N ASN A 325 9.19 28.59 16.59
CA ASN A 325 8.56 27.55 17.41
C ASN A 325 9.34 26.23 17.33
N VAL A 326 9.72 25.81 16.12
CA VAL A 326 10.57 24.62 15.92
C VAL A 326 11.89 24.78 16.66
N THR A 327 12.50 25.96 16.53
CA THR A 327 13.78 26.29 17.14
C THR A 327 13.69 26.34 18.67
N ALA A 328 12.62 26.93 19.22
CA ALA A 328 12.35 26.92 20.66
C ALA A 328 12.17 25.51 21.21
N GLN A 329 11.48 24.62 20.48
CA GLN A 329 11.31 23.22 20.88
C GLN A 329 12.62 22.42 20.82
N LEU A 330 13.46 22.64 19.81
CA LEU A 330 14.78 22.01 19.72
C LEU A 330 15.72 22.51 20.84
N MET A 331 15.71 23.81 21.13
CA MET A 331 16.48 24.37 22.24
C MET A 331 15.99 23.86 23.60
N GLY A 332 14.67 23.76 23.80
CA GLY A 332 14.06 23.17 24.99
C GLY A 332 14.42 21.70 25.15
N TYR A 333 14.38 20.93 24.05
CA TYR A 333 14.83 19.53 24.03
C TYR A 333 16.32 19.41 24.44
N TYR A 334 17.19 20.30 23.98
CA TYR A 334 18.60 20.30 24.38
C TYR A 334 18.84 20.73 25.83
N ASP A 335 18.03 21.65 26.38
CA ASP A 335 18.07 21.97 27.80
C ASP A 335 17.63 20.78 28.66
N GLU A 336 16.60 20.07 28.22
CA GLU A 336 16.04 18.88 28.85
C GLU A 336 16.96 17.67 28.86
N THR A 337 17.67 17.46 27.75
CA THR A 337 18.62 16.35 27.56
C THR A 337 20.04 16.68 28.03
N GLY A 338 20.29 17.91 28.48
CA GLY A 338 21.61 18.37 28.93
C GLY A 338 22.60 18.68 27.80
N GLN A 339 22.17 18.65 26.53
CA GLN A 339 23.03 18.84 25.35
C GLN A 339 23.34 20.32 25.06
N GLY A 340 23.84 21.05 26.06
CA GLY A 340 24.13 22.50 25.96
C GLY A 340 25.13 22.89 24.85
N GLY A 341 26.03 21.96 24.48
CA GLY A 341 26.94 22.15 23.35
C GLY A 341 26.21 22.28 22.00
N LYS A 342 25.21 21.41 21.73
CA LYS A 342 24.41 21.48 20.49
C LYS A 342 23.49 22.69 20.48
N LYS A 343 22.90 23.04 21.63
CA LYS A 343 22.15 24.29 21.78
C LYS A 343 22.99 25.52 21.39
N HIS A 344 24.26 25.57 21.81
CA HIS A 344 25.15 26.67 21.45
C HIS A 344 25.45 26.73 19.94
N VAL A 345 25.49 25.59 19.25
CA VAL A 345 25.64 25.54 17.78
C VAL A 345 24.41 26.13 17.09
N ILE A 346 23.19 25.78 17.53
CA ILE A 346 21.95 26.35 16.97
C ILE A 346 21.89 27.86 17.19
N ILE A 347 22.26 28.35 18.38
CA ILE A 347 22.31 29.79 18.66
C ILE A 347 23.26 30.52 17.70
N LYS A 348 24.46 29.97 17.48
CA LYS A 348 25.42 30.52 16.51
C LYS A 348 24.89 30.51 15.08
N ASP A 349 24.14 29.48 14.70
CA ASP A 349 23.53 29.39 13.36
C ASP A 349 22.46 30.47 13.15
N LEU A 350 21.61 30.71 14.15
CA LEU A 350 20.63 31.81 14.14
C LEU A 350 21.31 33.19 14.04
N GLU A 351 22.34 33.42 14.86
CA GLU A 351 23.12 34.67 14.85
C GLU A 351 23.78 34.91 13.48
N ALA A 352 24.33 33.87 12.85
CA ALA A 352 24.93 33.96 11.53
C ALA A 352 23.92 34.34 10.44
N HIS A 353 22.66 33.93 10.59
CA HIS A 353 21.56 34.30 9.70
C HIS A 353 20.84 35.60 10.11
N GLY A 354 21.27 36.27 11.19
CA GLY A 354 20.66 37.51 11.68
C GLY A 354 19.27 37.34 12.27
N LEU A 355 18.93 36.12 12.73
CA LEU A 355 17.63 35.78 13.31
C LEU A 355 17.65 35.94 14.84
N PRO A 356 16.52 36.35 15.45
CA PRO A 356 16.42 36.45 16.91
C PRO A 356 16.45 35.05 17.54
N VAL A 357 17.16 34.90 18.66
CA VAL A 357 17.17 33.66 19.45
C VAL A 357 15.88 33.58 20.25
N PRO A 358 14.99 32.59 19.98
CA PRO A 358 13.76 32.44 20.73
C PRO A 358 14.03 31.92 22.15
N GLU A 359 13.11 32.18 23.09
CA GLU A 359 13.16 31.54 24.40
C GLU A 359 12.95 30.02 24.24
N PRO A 360 13.75 29.18 24.93
CA PRO A 360 13.55 27.73 24.91
C PRO A 360 12.14 27.36 25.39
N ALA A 361 11.50 26.42 24.70
CA ALA A 361 10.19 25.92 25.10
C ALA A 361 10.25 25.31 26.51
N LYS A 362 9.22 25.56 27.32
CA LYS A 362 9.20 25.06 28.70
C LYS A 362 8.98 23.54 28.73
N PRO A 363 9.37 22.83 29.80
CA PRO A 363 9.18 21.39 29.88
C PRO A 363 7.72 20.91 29.77
N SER A 364 6.77 21.79 30.08
CA SER A 364 5.34 21.53 29.88
C SER A 364 4.90 21.57 28.41
N GLU A 365 5.66 22.25 27.55
CA GLU A 365 5.37 22.49 26.11
C GLU A 365 6.14 21.52 25.21
N VAL A 366 7.23 20.93 25.71
CA VAL A 366 7.99 19.85 25.02
C VAL A 366 7.32 18.47 25.19
N GLY A 367 6.25 18.41 25.99
CA GLY A 367 5.56 17.17 26.37
C GLY A 367 6.32 16.46 27.49
N HIS A 368 5.60 15.97 28.51
CA HIS A 368 6.22 15.45 29.73
C HIS A 368 7.20 14.31 29.41
N MET A 369 8.50 14.60 29.45
CA MET A 369 9.54 13.59 29.50
C MET A 369 9.25 12.65 30.66
N PRO A 370 9.15 11.32 30.45
CA PRO A 370 9.36 10.41 31.55
C PRO A 370 10.75 10.73 32.11
N SER A 371 10.83 11.07 33.40
CA SER A 371 12.08 11.39 34.13
C SER A 371 13.21 10.35 33.97
N GLU A 372 12.93 9.22 33.32
CA GLU A 372 13.79 8.10 33.02
C GLU A 372 14.61 8.27 31.72
N ARG A 373 14.18 9.10 30.77
CA ARG A 373 14.81 9.22 29.44
C ARG A 373 15.59 10.52 29.19
N ALA A 374 15.25 11.61 29.90
CA ALA A 374 16.13 12.78 30.10
C ALA A 374 17.48 12.36 30.75
N ALA A 375 17.36 11.36 31.62
CA ALA A 375 18.45 10.73 32.36
C ALA A 375 19.45 9.98 31.47
N GLU A 376 19.04 9.51 30.29
CA GLU A 376 19.88 8.76 29.34
C GLU A 376 20.73 9.68 28.46
N ALA A 377 20.24 10.88 28.12
CA ALA A 377 21.04 11.88 27.42
C ALA A 377 22.02 12.64 28.33
N ALA A 378 21.77 12.66 29.64
CA ALA A 378 22.70 13.22 30.64
C ALA A 378 23.94 12.33 30.89
N VAL A 379 24.04 11.14 30.30
CA VAL A 379 25.16 10.20 30.50
C VAL A 379 26.50 10.74 29.98
N GLU A 380 26.49 11.70 29.05
CA GLU A 380 27.73 12.34 28.56
C GLU A 380 28.34 13.40 29.51
N ILE A 381 27.66 13.80 30.59
CA ILE A 381 28.05 14.99 31.37
C ILE A 381 28.80 14.65 32.67
N ASP A 382 28.54 13.49 33.28
CA ASP A 382 29.20 13.06 34.51
C ASP A 382 29.89 11.70 34.29
N GLY A 383 31.22 11.71 34.22
CA GLY A 383 32.01 10.49 34.10
C GLY A 383 31.72 9.47 35.22
N VAL A 384 32.12 8.21 35.00
CA VAL A 384 31.94 7.08 35.94
C VAL A 384 32.27 7.45 37.40
N ASP A 385 33.29 8.28 37.61
CA ASP A 385 33.73 8.72 38.94
C ASP A 385 32.75 9.69 39.63
N ALA A 386 32.10 10.57 38.87
CA ALA A 386 31.08 11.49 39.39
C ALA A 386 29.79 10.74 39.78
N LEU A 387 29.38 9.77 38.95
CA LEU A 387 28.24 8.88 39.26
C LEU A 387 28.52 8.00 40.50
N ARG A 388 29.74 7.47 40.64
CA ARG A 388 30.15 6.72 41.84
C ARG A 388 30.14 7.59 43.10
N ALA A 389 30.60 8.84 43.02
CA ALA A 389 30.58 9.77 44.15
C ALA A 389 29.13 10.13 44.56
N HIS A 390 28.26 10.39 43.59
CA HIS A 390 26.86 10.71 43.85
C HIS A 390 26.09 9.54 44.51
N LEU A 391 26.36 8.31 44.07
CA LEU A 391 25.78 7.09 44.66
C LEU A 391 26.34 6.77 46.06
N ALA A 392 27.54 7.25 46.39
CA ALA A 392 28.08 7.12 47.74
C ALA A 392 27.38 8.05 48.75
N GLU A 393 26.82 9.17 48.28
CA GLU A 393 26.09 10.14 49.11
C GLU A 393 24.58 9.83 49.19
N ASN A 394 23.96 9.35 48.10
CA ASN A 394 22.50 9.14 47.98
C ASN A 394 22.17 7.72 47.48
N GLY A 395 22.36 6.71 48.34
CA GLY A 395 22.50 5.30 47.96
C GLY A 395 21.27 4.50 47.50
N GLU A 396 20.14 5.09 47.10
CA GLU A 396 18.90 4.32 46.84
C GLU A 396 18.20 4.56 45.50
N ASP A 397 18.69 5.46 44.63
CA ASP A 397 18.03 5.68 43.33
C ASP A 397 18.47 4.66 42.27
N TRP A 398 17.55 3.76 41.91
CA TRP A 398 17.75 2.74 40.87
C TRP A 398 18.12 3.36 39.51
N ARG A 399 17.69 4.60 39.23
CA ARG A 399 18.02 5.32 37.98
C ARG A 399 19.51 5.65 37.90
N ASN A 400 20.11 6.03 39.02
CA ASN A 400 21.53 6.35 39.08
C ASN A 400 22.38 5.08 38.99
N TRP A 401 21.92 3.97 39.58
CA TRP A 401 22.54 2.66 39.38
C TRP A 401 22.46 2.19 37.92
N ARG A 402 21.33 2.41 37.24
CA ARG A 402 21.16 2.11 35.81
C ARG A 402 22.10 2.94 34.93
N LYS A 403 22.18 4.25 35.17
CA LYS A 403 23.11 5.16 34.47
C LYS A 403 24.56 4.73 34.63
N LEU A 404 24.98 4.43 35.86
CA LEU A 404 26.32 3.93 36.14
C LEU A 404 26.57 2.60 35.41
N GLY A 405 25.58 1.70 35.36
CA GLY A 405 25.67 0.43 34.64
C GLY A 405 25.98 0.61 33.15
N PHE A 406 25.25 1.49 32.46
CA PHE A 406 25.48 1.75 31.03
C PHE A 406 26.83 2.45 30.77
N ALA A 407 27.20 3.44 31.59
CA ALA A 407 28.52 4.07 31.49
C ALA A 407 29.67 3.06 31.71
N LEU A 408 29.50 2.10 32.63
CA LEU A 408 30.47 1.03 32.87
C LEU A 408 30.55 0.03 31.69
N LEU A 409 29.43 -0.27 31.02
CA LEU A 409 29.46 -1.05 29.78
C LEU A 409 30.25 -0.34 28.69
N GLU A 410 30.08 0.97 28.50
CA GLU A 410 30.80 1.72 27.47
C GLU A 410 32.31 1.77 27.74
N SER A 411 32.70 1.94 29.01
CA SER A 411 34.12 1.88 29.43
C SER A 411 34.72 0.47 29.38
N GLY A 412 33.92 -0.57 29.13
CA GLY A 412 34.35 -1.97 29.05
C GLY A 412 34.46 -2.69 30.40
N ASP A 413 34.11 -2.04 31.51
CA ASP A 413 34.04 -2.67 32.84
C ASP A 413 32.73 -3.47 32.99
N ASN A 414 32.69 -4.64 32.37
CA ASN A 414 31.50 -5.50 32.34
C ASN A 414 31.09 -5.99 33.73
N GLN A 415 32.06 -6.21 34.64
CA GLN A 415 31.79 -6.65 36.01
C GLN A 415 31.20 -5.51 36.85
N GLY A 416 31.75 -4.30 36.75
CA GLY A 416 31.19 -3.13 37.39
C GLY A 416 29.78 -2.81 36.89
N ALA A 417 29.56 -2.93 35.58
CA ALA A 417 28.23 -2.78 34.99
C ALA A 417 27.22 -3.79 35.54
N HIS A 418 27.59 -5.07 35.61
CA HIS A 418 26.75 -6.12 36.21
C HIS A 418 26.33 -5.77 37.63
N ASP A 419 27.27 -5.34 38.47
CA ASP A 419 26.98 -5.03 39.87
C ASP A 419 26.07 -3.80 40.02
N ALA A 420 26.24 -2.80 39.14
CA ALA A 420 25.40 -1.61 39.10
C ALA A 420 23.97 -1.95 38.65
N PHE A 421 23.81 -2.70 37.55
CA PHE A 421 22.48 -3.12 37.08
C PHE A 421 21.80 -4.07 38.06
N LYS A 422 22.54 -4.98 38.71
CA LYS A 422 22.00 -5.85 39.76
C LYS A 422 21.42 -5.05 40.92
N LYS A 423 22.07 -3.96 41.32
CA LYS A 423 21.53 -3.06 42.34
C LYS A 423 20.29 -2.32 41.84
N ALA A 424 20.27 -1.88 40.59
CA ALA A 424 19.10 -1.26 39.98
C ALA A 424 17.89 -2.21 39.95
N THR A 425 18.08 -3.47 39.53
CA THR A 425 17.00 -4.47 39.42
C THR A 425 16.49 -4.97 40.77
N VAL A 426 17.33 -4.96 41.82
CA VAL A 426 16.90 -5.26 43.19
C VAL A 426 15.96 -4.18 43.74
N VAL A 427 16.21 -2.91 43.40
CA VAL A 427 15.36 -1.79 43.82
C VAL A 427 14.08 -1.73 42.97
N ARG A 428 14.19 -1.92 41.65
CA ARG A 428 13.06 -1.91 40.71
C ARG A 428 13.16 -3.07 39.71
N ILE A 429 12.44 -4.16 39.99
CA ILE A 429 12.48 -5.38 39.16
C ILE A 429 11.71 -5.22 37.84
N ASP A 430 10.71 -4.35 37.79
CA ASP A 430 9.87 -4.04 36.63
C ASP A 430 10.49 -3.05 35.64
N ASP A 431 11.71 -2.57 35.91
CA ASP A 431 12.46 -1.74 34.96
C ASP A 431 13.04 -2.56 33.80
N ALA A 432 12.38 -2.51 32.64
CA ALA A 432 12.83 -3.27 31.47
C ALA A 432 14.26 -2.90 31.03
N ASP A 433 14.66 -1.62 31.12
CA ASP A 433 15.98 -1.16 30.66
C ASP A 433 17.10 -1.62 31.61
N SER A 434 16.89 -1.62 32.93
CA SER A 434 17.85 -2.18 33.89
C SER A 434 17.99 -3.69 33.71
N GLN A 435 16.90 -4.41 33.44
CA GLN A 435 16.95 -5.84 33.14
C GLN A 435 17.68 -6.13 31.82
N TYR A 436 17.45 -5.31 30.80
CA TYR A 436 18.18 -5.37 29.53
C TYR A 436 19.68 -5.09 29.71
N GLY A 437 20.04 -4.01 30.41
CA GLY A 437 21.43 -3.67 30.73
C GLY A 437 22.12 -4.74 31.57
N PHE A 438 21.39 -5.35 32.52
CA PHE A 438 21.86 -6.50 33.28
C PHE A 438 22.17 -7.70 32.36
N GLY A 439 21.26 -8.03 31.44
CA GLY A 439 21.46 -9.07 30.44
C GLY A 439 22.66 -8.80 29.52
N LEU A 440 22.85 -7.56 29.07
CA LEU A 440 24.01 -7.17 28.26
C LEU A 440 25.34 -7.36 29.00
N SER A 441 25.40 -7.01 30.28
CA SER A 441 26.61 -7.21 31.10
C SER A 441 26.98 -8.69 31.20
N LEU A 442 25.98 -9.56 31.41
CA LEU A 442 26.15 -11.01 31.45
C LEU A 442 26.57 -11.59 30.09
N GLN A 443 25.96 -11.11 29.00
CA GLN A 443 26.30 -11.52 27.64
C GLN A 443 27.75 -11.15 27.31
N ARG A 444 28.24 -9.97 27.70
CA ARG A 444 29.65 -9.56 27.53
C ARG A 444 30.62 -10.34 28.40
N MET A 445 30.15 -10.91 29.50
CA MET A 445 30.90 -11.87 30.33
C MET A 445 30.80 -13.31 29.83
N ASN A 446 30.16 -13.53 28.67
CA ASN A 446 29.93 -14.85 28.06
C ASN A 446 29.01 -15.77 28.90
N ASP A 447 28.24 -15.21 29.84
CA ASP A 447 27.23 -15.93 30.62
C ASP A 447 25.86 -15.84 29.94
N HIS A 448 25.73 -16.56 28.83
CA HIS A 448 24.52 -16.55 28.02
C HIS A 448 23.30 -17.12 28.74
N ASN A 449 23.49 -18.02 29.70
CA ASN A 449 22.38 -18.66 30.43
C ASN A 449 21.62 -17.64 31.30
N HIS A 450 22.35 -16.88 32.12
CA HIS A 450 21.74 -15.87 32.95
C HIS A 450 21.30 -14.64 32.12
N ALA A 451 21.99 -14.35 31.02
CA ALA A 451 21.59 -13.29 30.10
C ALA A 451 20.21 -13.56 29.46
N ILE A 452 19.93 -14.80 29.04
CA ILE A 452 18.61 -15.20 28.51
C ILE A 452 17.50 -14.85 29.51
N HIS A 453 17.68 -15.22 30.78
CA HIS A 453 16.68 -14.93 31.81
C HIS A 453 16.47 -13.42 32.00
N ALA A 454 17.54 -12.63 32.05
CA ALA A 454 17.45 -11.18 32.18
C ALA A 454 16.72 -10.53 31.00
N PHE A 455 16.96 -10.99 29.76
CA PHE A 455 16.23 -10.49 28.58
C PHE A 455 14.78 -10.96 28.52
N GLU A 456 14.47 -12.20 28.94
CA GLU A 456 13.09 -12.67 29.07
C GLU A 456 12.30 -11.85 30.11
N GLU A 457 12.93 -11.47 31.23
CA GLU A 457 12.34 -10.54 32.21
C GLU A 457 12.14 -9.14 31.62
N ALA A 458 13.14 -8.59 30.90
CA ALA A 458 13.02 -7.30 30.23
C ALA A 458 11.84 -7.28 29.25
N LEU A 459 11.67 -8.34 28.45
CA LEU A 459 10.56 -8.48 27.50
C LEU A 459 9.22 -8.78 28.17
N ARG A 460 9.21 -9.35 29.39
CA ARG A 460 7.99 -9.52 30.17
C ARG A 460 7.42 -8.17 30.60
N HIS A 461 8.28 -7.24 30.99
CA HIS A 461 7.88 -5.89 31.41
C HIS A 461 7.68 -4.94 30.23
N ASN A 462 8.46 -5.08 29.16
CA ASN A 462 8.27 -4.35 27.90
C ASN A 462 8.37 -5.28 26.68
N PRO A 463 7.24 -5.84 26.20
CA PRO A 463 7.22 -6.76 25.06
C PRO A 463 7.68 -6.16 23.72
N GLN A 464 7.73 -4.82 23.61
CA GLN A 464 8.17 -4.10 22.42
C GLN A 464 9.51 -3.38 22.64
N HIS A 465 10.30 -3.82 23.64
CA HIS A 465 11.63 -3.27 23.84
C HIS A 465 12.47 -3.40 22.56
N PRO A 466 13.05 -2.30 22.04
CA PRO A 466 13.64 -2.25 20.69
C PRO A 466 14.80 -3.24 20.52
N ASP A 467 15.71 -3.30 21.51
CA ASP A 467 16.94 -4.09 21.39
C ASP A 467 16.93 -5.44 22.11
N ALA A 468 16.04 -5.63 23.10
CA ALA A 468 16.05 -6.83 23.95
C ALA A 468 15.72 -8.11 23.16
N LYS A 469 14.86 -8.05 22.13
CA LYS A 469 14.58 -9.22 21.26
C LYS A 469 15.83 -9.66 20.48
N ALA A 470 16.59 -8.71 19.93
CA ALA A 470 17.81 -8.98 19.20
C ALA A 470 18.93 -9.50 20.11
N ALA A 471 19.09 -8.92 21.30
CA ALA A 471 20.04 -9.38 22.30
C ALA A 471 19.69 -10.79 22.83
N LEU A 472 18.41 -11.08 23.06
CA LEU A 472 17.93 -12.41 23.42
C LEU A 472 18.25 -13.45 22.33
N LYS A 473 17.98 -13.14 21.06
CA LYS A 473 18.35 -13.98 19.91
C LYS A 473 19.86 -14.28 19.91
N THR A 474 20.69 -13.26 20.14
CA THR A 474 22.15 -13.41 20.22
C THR A 474 22.57 -14.32 21.36
N SER A 475 21.95 -14.18 22.53
CA SER A 475 22.24 -15.03 23.69
C SER A 475 21.77 -16.47 23.51
N TYR A 476 20.66 -16.72 22.80
CA TYR A 476 20.27 -18.08 22.43
C TYR A 476 21.31 -18.75 21.53
N LEU A 477 21.85 -18.03 20.55
CA LEU A 477 22.90 -18.57 19.67
C LEU A 477 24.19 -18.85 20.45
N GLY A 478 24.63 -17.90 21.29
CA GLY A 478 25.82 -18.09 22.14
C GLY A 478 25.67 -19.27 23.11
N TYR A 479 24.47 -19.47 23.67
CA TYR A 479 24.18 -20.64 24.49
C TYR A 479 24.17 -21.95 23.70
N CYS A 480 23.69 -21.94 22.45
CA CYS A 480 23.76 -23.11 21.56
C CYS A 480 25.21 -23.49 21.25
N ASP A 481 26.08 -22.50 21.02
CA ASP A 481 27.50 -22.75 20.77
C ASP A 481 28.18 -23.38 22.01
N HIS A 482 27.89 -22.87 23.21
CA HIS A 482 28.36 -23.49 24.46
C HIS A 482 27.83 -24.92 24.66
N MET A 483 26.55 -25.17 24.35
CA MET A 483 25.95 -26.51 24.45
C MET A 483 26.51 -27.49 23.41
N ARG A 484 26.96 -27.00 22.25
CA ARG A 484 27.65 -27.81 21.24
C ARG A 484 28.98 -28.33 21.76
N GLU A 485 29.73 -27.52 22.51
CA GLU A 485 30.98 -27.96 23.16
C GLU A 485 30.74 -29.06 24.20
N ILE A 486 29.61 -28.99 24.92
CA ILE A 486 29.24 -29.97 25.95
C ILE A 486 28.55 -31.21 25.34
N GLY A 487 28.15 -31.16 24.07
CA GLY A 487 27.47 -32.26 23.37
C GLY A 487 25.99 -32.42 23.72
N ASN A 488 25.34 -31.38 24.25
CA ASN A 488 23.91 -31.43 24.61
C ASN A 488 23.02 -31.03 23.41
N LEU A 489 22.80 -31.98 22.51
CA LEU A 489 22.04 -31.77 21.27
C LEU A 489 20.58 -31.34 21.50
N LEU A 490 19.92 -31.84 22.56
CA LEU A 490 18.52 -31.51 22.84
C LEU A 490 18.33 -30.03 23.21
N ALA A 491 19.25 -29.46 23.99
CA ALA A 491 19.20 -28.05 24.36
C ALA A 491 19.43 -27.15 23.13
N ILE A 492 20.35 -27.53 22.25
CA ILE A 492 20.64 -26.80 21.01
C ILE A 492 19.39 -26.67 20.14
N GLU A 493 18.64 -27.75 19.95
CA GLU A 493 17.40 -27.73 19.17
C GLU A 493 16.39 -26.73 19.76
N GLN A 494 16.12 -26.82 21.07
CA GLN A 494 15.13 -25.97 21.74
C GLN A 494 15.48 -24.48 21.64
N PHE A 495 16.74 -24.13 21.87
CA PHE A 495 17.17 -22.74 21.88
C PHE A 495 17.35 -22.17 20.46
N MET A 496 17.74 -22.97 19.47
CA MET A 496 17.74 -22.54 18.06
C MET A 496 16.32 -22.31 17.53
N GLU A 497 15.34 -23.16 17.88
CA GLU A 497 13.94 -22.91 17.51
C GLU A 497 13.40 -21.63 18.15
N LYS A 498 13.75 -21.35 19.41
CA LYS A 498 13.38 -20.11 20.08
C LYS A 498 14.01 -18.89 19.40
N ALA A 499 15.28 -18.97 18.98
CA ALA A 499 15.95 -17.90 18.24
C ALA A 499 15.27 -17.63 16.89
N PHE A 500 14.92 -18.69 16.14
CA PHE A 500 14.24 -18.58 14.85
C PHE A 500 12.82 -18.00 14.97
N LYS A 501 12.08 -18.32 16.04
CA LYS A 501 10.76 -17.74 16.30
C LYS A 501 10.76 -16.23 16.56
N ILE A 502 11.87 -15.68 17.06
CA ILE A 502 11.98 -14.23 17.31
C ILE A 502 12.01 -13.47 15.98
N ASP A 503 12.72 -14.01 14.99
CA ASP A 503 12.88 -13.41 13.67
C ASP A 503 12.99 -14.51 12.60
N PRO A 504 11.84 -14.98 12.06
CA PRO A 504 11.83 -16.02 11.04
C PRO A 504 12.46 -15.59 9.71
N SER A 505 12.67 -14.28 9.51
CA SER A 505 13.30 -13.73 8.30
C SER A 505 14.83 -13.76 8.35
N ASP A 506 15.42 -14.05 9.52
CA ASP A 506 16.86 -14.17 9.67
C ASP A 506 17.39 -15.44 9.01
N HIS A 507 17.89 -15.27 7.78
CA HIS A 507 18.45 -16.35 6.97
C HIS A 507 19.67 -17.03 7.65
N VAL A 508 20.42 -16.33 8.51
CA VAL A 508 21.59 -16.92 9.20
C VAL A 508 21.15 -17.92 10.26
N VAL A 509 20.14 -17.55 11.05
CA VAL A 509 19.58 -18.44 12.09
C VAL A 509 18.83 -19.61 11.44
N GLY A 510 18.02 -19.32 10.42
CA GLY A 510 17.29 -20.36 9.70
C GLY A 510 18.22 -21.37 9.00
N GLN A 511 19.32 -20.93 8.40
CA GLN A 511 20.28 -21.83 7.76
C GLN A 511 21.01 -22.71 8.79
N LYS A 512 21.40 -22.16 9.94
CA LYS A 512 22.00 -22.96 11.03
C LYS A 512 21.04 -24.03 11.57
N LEU A 513 19.75 -23.70 11.70
CA LEU A 513 18.72 -24.64 12.13
C LEU A 513 18.41 -25.70 11.05
N PHE A 514 18.41 -25.30 9.78
CA PHE A 514 18.28 -26.21 8.63
C PHE A 514 19.41 -27.25 8.60
N ASP A 515 20.66 -26.79 8.70
CA ASP A 515 21.84 -27.67 8.70
C ASP A 515 21.81 -28.63 9.89
N TYR A 516 21.45 -28.15 11.08
CA TYR A 516 21.27 -28.98 12.27
C TYR A 516 20.23 -30.10 12.07
N TYR A 517 19.07 -29.79 11.48
CA TYR A 517 18.05 -30.81 11.21
C TYR A 517 18.49 -31.82 10.16
N ARG A 518 19.30 -31.40 9.19
CA ARG A 518 19.86 -32.28 8.18
C ARG A 518 20.89 -33.24 8.78
N GLU A 519 21.78 -32.74 9.63
CA GLU A 519 22.81 -33.52 10.32
C GLU A 519 22.22 -34.51 11.34
N THR A 520 21.12 -34.15 12.00
CA THR A 520 20.43 -35.01 12.98
C THR A 520 19.40 -35.97 12.35
N GLY A 521 19.27 -35.98 11.02
CA GLY A 521 18.35 -36.88 10.30
C GLY A 521 16.87 -36.49 10.39
N GLN A 522 16.56 -35.26 10.80
CA GLN A 522 15.19 -34.73 10.95
C GLN A 522 14.70 -34.07 9.64
N GLY A 523 14.65 -34.84 8.55
CA GLY A 523 14.40 -34.33 7.19
C GLY A 523 13.09 -33.54 7.02
N SER A 524 12.02 -33.90 7.72
CA SER A 524 10.73 -33.18 7.66
C SER A 524 10.79 -31.79 8.32
N LYS A 525 11.58 -31.63 9.38
CA LYS A 525 11.82 -30.31 10.01
C LYS A 525 12.77 -29.46 9.18
N ALA A 526 13.82 -30.06 8.62
CA ALA A 526 14.72 -29.39 7.69
C ALA A 526 13.96 -28.83 6.49
N ALA A 527 13.08 -29.62 5.88
CA ALA A 527 12.23 -29.18 4.77
C ALA A 527 11.35 -27.95 5.11
N LYS A 528 10.73 -27.94 6.30
CA LYS A 528 9.90 -26.81 6.74
C LYS A 528 10.70 -25.53 6.93
N VAL A 529 11.80 -25.59 7.67
CA VAL A 529 12.68 -24.43 7.88
C VAL A 529 13.27 -23.96 6.55
N GLY A 530 13.69 -24.89 5.69
CA GLY A 530 14.23 -24.60 4.35
C GLY A 530 13.22 -23.93 3.42
N GLN A 531 11.93 -24.25 3.54
CA GLN A 531 10.85 -23.57 2.82
C GLN A 531 10.61 -22.15 3.38
N GLU A 532 10.60 -21.98 4.70
CA GLU A 532 10.39 -20.68 5.36
C GLU A 532 11.49 -19.65 5.04
N ILE A 533 12.73 -20.12 4.84
CA ILE A 533 13.87 -19.27 4.44
C ILE A 533 14.15 -19.27 2.92
N GLY A 534 13.36 -19.99 2.12
CA GLY A 534 13.45 -19.98 0.66
C GLY A 534 14.63 -20.74 0.03
N ILE A 535 15.28 -21.65 0.78
CA ILE A 535 16.39 -22.49 0.29
C ILE A 535 15.89 -23.79 -0.35
N VAL A 536 14.71 -24.28 0.06
CA VAL A 536 14.10 -25.51 -0.45
C VAL A 536 12.81 -25.16 -1.17
N SER A 537 12.62 -25.72 -2.37
CA SER A 537 11.38 -25.51 -3.13
C SER A 537 10.18 -26.15 -2.43
N ALA A 538 8.97 -25.62 -2.68
CA ALA A 538 7.75 -26.18 -2.11
C ALA A 538 7.54 -27.66 -2.51
N GLU A 539 8.05 -28.07 -3.67
CA GLU A 539 7.99 -29.44 -4.19
C GLU A 539 8.94 -30.39 -3.44
N GLU A 540 10.18 -29.97 -3.18
CA GLU A 540 11.15 -30.71 -2.37
C GLU A 540 10.72 -30.81 -0.90
N ALA A 541 10.12 -29.74 -0.35
CA ALA A 541 9.58 -29.74 1.00
C ALA A 541 8.34 -30.64 1.16
N ALA A 542 7.52 -30.76 0.10
CA ALA A 542 6.40 -31.69 0.06
C ALA A 542 6.86 -33.16 -0.04
N ALA A 543 7.89 -33.45 -0.84
CA ALA A 543 8.46 -34.79 -0.97
C ALA A 543 9.02 -35.32 0.37
N ALA A 544 9.70 -34.48 1.15
CA ALA A 544 10.25 -34.85 2.46
C ALA A 544 9.19 -35.08 3.57
N ASN A 545 7.96 -34.60 3.38
CA ASN A 545 6.84 -34.76 4.33
C ASN A 545 5.93 -35.96 4.02
N THR A 546 6.22 -36.73 2.96
CA THR A 546 5.52 -37.99 2.69
C THR A 546 6.16 -39.12 3.52
N PRO A 547 5.39 -39.88 4.33
CA PRO A 547 5.93 -41.09 4.95
C PRO A 547 6.32 -42.06 3.83
N PRO A 548 7.39 -42.87 3.98
CA PRO A 548 7.79 -43.81 2.94
C PRO A 548 6.64 -44.79 2.72
N ASP A 549 5.98 -44.66 1.57
CA ASP A 549 4.87 -45.54 1.22
C ASP A 549 5.46 -46.89 0.85
N ASN A 550 5.28 -47.84 1.75
CA ASN A 550 5.58 -49.25 1.54
C ASN A 550 4.58 -49.79 0.52
N THR A 551 4.83 -49.66 -0.79
CA THR A 551 4.31 -50.60 -1.80
C THR A 551 5.07 -50.56 -3.12
N SER A 552 5.66 -51.72 -3.44
CA SER A 552 5.96 -52.32 -4.75
C SER A 552 6.88 -51.62 -5.74
N ASP A 553 8.10 -52.17 -5.82
CA ASP A 553 8.82 -52.69 -6.99
C ASP A 553 8.45 -52.21 -8.41
N ASP A 554 9.53 -51.95 -9.15
CA ASP A 554 9.71 -52.03 -10.61
C ASP A 554 9.08 -50.93 -11.49
N LEU A 555 9.90 -49.94 -11.89
CA LEU A 555 10.70 -49.99 -13.13
C LEU A 555 11.23 -48.61 -13.58
N LEU A 556 12.45 -48.64 -14.12
CA LEU A 556 13.12 -47.69 -15.04
C LEU A 556 13.97 -46.56 -14.43
N LEU A 557 15.24 -46.90 -14.20
CA LEU A 557 16.36 -45.98 -14.46
C LEU A 557 16.37 -45.56 -15.94
N PRO A 558 16.62 -44.27 -16.24
CA PRO A 558 17.63 -43.98 -17.25
C PRO A 558 18.58 -42.82 -16.90
N GLN A 559 19.86 -43.18 -16.93
CA GLN A 559 20.99 -42.45 -17.53
C GLN A 559 21.59 -41.23 -16.82
N GLU A 560 22.65 -41.53 -16.07
CA GLU A 560 23.81 -40.67 -15.85
C GLU A 560 24.36 -40.11 -17.17
N LYS A 561 24.53 -38.79 -17.26
CA LYS A 561 25.51 -38.17 -18.15
C LYS A 561 26.82 -37.99 -17.39
N GLN A 562 27.79 -38.79 -17.80
CA GLN A 562 29.20 -38.66 -17.46
C GLN A 562 29.71 -37.23 -17.76
N TYR A 563 30.37 -36.61 -16.77
CA TYR A 563 31.47 -35.70 -17.02
C TYR A 563 32.73 -36.32 -16.38
N GLN A 564 33.75 -36.46 -17.21
CA GLN A 564 34.99 -37.18 -16.94
C GLN A 564 35.79 -36.56 -15.79
N ARG A 565 36.28 -37.39 -14.86
CA ARG A 565 37.54 -37.17 -14.16
C ARG A 565 38.32 -38.49 -14.18
N GLU A 566 39.43 -38.47 -14.91
CA GLU A 566 40.46 -39.51 -14.88
C GLU A 566 41.29 -39.39 -13.60
N GLY A 567 41.72 -40.53 -13.03
CA GLY A 567 42.90 -40.63 -12.15
C GLY A 567 42.65 -40.98 -10.68
N GLU A 568 42.51 -42.28 -10.41
CA GLU A 568 42.65 -42.97 -9.10
C GLU A 568 44.05 -42.78 -8.44
N PRO A 569 44.31 -43.15 -7.14
CA PRO A 569 43.71 -44.29 -6.42
C PRO A 569 43.34 -44.13 -4.92
N GLU A 570 42.42 -45.02 -4.49
CA GLU A 570 42.09 -45.44 -3.11
C GLU A 570 43.29 -46.05 -2.33
N PRO A 571 43.31 -46.07 -0.97
CA PRO A 571 42.68 -47.15 -0.15
C PRO A 571 42.13 -46.63 1.22
N ALA A 572 41.42 -47.34 2.12
CA ALA A 572 41.14 -48.74 2.36
C ALA A 572 39.88 -48.91 3.25
N LYS A 573 39.26 -50.08 3.16
CA LYS A 573 38.14 -50.63 3.95
C LYS A 573 38.46 -50.78 5.46
N THR A 574 37.46 -50.62 6.32
CA THR A 574 37.22 -51.52 7.49
C THR A 574 35.76 -51.50 7.97
N THR A 575 35.04 -52.58 7.64
CA THR A 575 34.15 -53.43 8.46
C THR A 575 33.62 -52.92 9.82
N ALA A 576 32.30 -52.98 10.03
CA ALA A 576 31.67 -53.92 11.00
C ALA A 576 30.12 -53.88 10.95
N THR A 577 29.54 -55.04 10.71
CA THR A 577 28.11 -55.40 10.69
C THR A 577 27.67 -55.94 12.06
N GLN A 578 26.42 -55.66 12.51
CA GLN A 578 25.49 -56.55 13.28
C GLN A 578 24.27 -55.72 13.79
N GLN A 579 23.00 -55.91 13.35
CA GLN A 579 21.97 -56.92 13.74
C GLN A 579 21.65 -56.93 15.27
N VAL A 580 20.44 -56.87 15.86
CA VAL A 580 19.00 -56.97 15.49
C VAL A 580 18.13 -56.45 16.69
N SER A 581 16.88 -56.04 16.42
CA SER A 581 15.60 -56.33 17.15
C SER A 581 15.16 -55.67 18.47
N ASP A 582 13.87 -55.29 18.44
CA ASP A 582 12.81 -55.18 19.47
C ASP A 582 12.72 -53.94 20.40
N ILE A 583 11.81 -53.01 20.05
CA ILE A 583 11.34 -51.92 20.93
C ILE A 583 9.94 -52.30 21.49
N PRO A 584 9.74 -52.32 22.83
CA PRO A 584 8.46 -52.70 23.43
C PRO A 584 7.41 -51.57 23.36
N ALA A 585 6.13 -51.93 23.14
CA ALA A 585 5.02 -50.99 23.06
C ALA A 585 4.84 -50.15 24.34
N MET A 586 4.62 -48.85 24.15
CA MET A 586 4.46 -47.82 25.19
C MET A 586 2.96 -47.57 25.47
N LEU A 587 2.58 -47.45 26.74
CA LEU A 587 1.22 -47.15 27.21
C LEU A 587 1.21 -45.91 28.13
N PRO A 588 0.17 -45.07 28.13
CA PRO A 588 0.11 -43.88 28.98
C PRO A 588 -0.16 -44.25 30.45
N CYS A 589 0.60 -43.64 31.37
CA CYS A 589 0.47 -43.82 32.81
C CYS A 589 -0.86 -43.20 33.32
N PRO A 590 -1.67 -43.89 34.14
CA PRO A 590 -2.96 -43.36 34.61
C PRO A 590 -2.86 -42.09 35.47
N GLY A 591 -1.72 -41.85 36.12
CA GLY A 591 -1.54 -40.71 37.04
C GLY A 591 -1.11 -39.41 36.35
N CYS A 592 -0.05 -39.46 35.54
CA CYS A 592 0.54 -38.28 34.89
C CYS A 592 0.36 -38.24 33.36
N LYS A 593 -0.30 -39.25 32.78
CA LYS A 593 -0.57 -39.42 31.34
C LYS A 593 0.67 -39.54 30.42
N GLN A 594 1.89 -39.55 30.96
CA GLN A 594 3.13 -39.80 30.21
C GLN A 594 3.24 -41.26 29.73
N LEU A 595 3.80 -41.49 28.54
CA LEU A 595 3.99 -42.81 27.94
C LEU A 595 5.11 -43.59 28.66
N MET A 596 4.85 -44.87 28.98
CA MET A 596 5.82 -45.76 29.63
C MET A 596 5.80 -47.16 29.01
N PRO A 597 6.92 -47.91 29.05
CA PRO A 597 6.96 -49.26 28.49
C PRO A 597 5.96 -50.18 29.20
N SER A 598 5.20 -50.99 28.44
CA SER A 598 4.11 -51.85 28.96
C SER A 598 4.52 -52.84 30.07
N ARG A 599 5.81 -53.14 30.23
CA ARG A 599 6.33 -54.03 31.29
C ARG A 599 6.88 -53.29 32.53
N SER A 600 6.84 -51.96 32.53
CA SER A 600 7.27 -51.13 33.67
C SER A 600 6.24 -51.13 34.79
N ARG A 601 6.61 -51.51 36.01
CA ARG A 601 5.73 -51.48 37.20
C ARG A 601 5.66 -50.11 37.88
N THR A 602 6.54 -49.17 37.53
CA THR A 602 6.63 -47.86 38.17
C THR A 602 6.86 -46.75 37.14
N CYS A 603 6.15 -45.63 37.28
CA CYS A 603 6.33 -44.48 36.40
C CYS A 603 7.54 -43.66 36.86
N PRO A 604 8.61 -43.51 36.05
CA PRO A 604 9.83 -42.79 36.44
C PRO A 604 9.58 -41.31 36.76
N HIS A 605 8.58 -40.70 36.13
CA HIS A 605 8.21 -39.31 36.35
C HIS A 605 7.55 -39.11 37.72
N CYS A 606 6.64 -40.00 38.12
CA CYS A 606 6.00 -39.94 39.44
C CYS A 606 6.97 -40.30 40.58
N SER A 607 7.97 -41.15 40.32
CA SER A 607 9.02 -41.49 41.30
C SER A 607 9.91 -40.28 41.62
N ARG A 608 10.33 -39.52 40.61
CA ARG A 608 11.21 -38.35 40.79
C ARG A 608 10.54 -37.20 41.54
N LEU A 609 9.22 -37.07 41.47
CA LEU A 609 8.48 -36.04 42.22
C LEU A 609 8.45 -36.31 43.73
N VAL A 610 8.55 -37.58 44.14
CA VAL A 610 8.62 -37.98 45.56
C VAL A 610 10.04 -37.75 46.11
N ASP A 611 11.08 -37.97 45.29
CA ASP A 611 12.47 -37.73 45.68
C ASP A 611 12.83 -36.22 45.76
N ALA A 612 12.18 -35.36 44.97
CA ALA A 612 12.42 -33.90 44.98
C ALA A 612 11.85 -33.16 46.20
N ILE A 613 10.94 -33.77 46.98
CA ILE A 613 10.34 -33.18 48.19
C ILE A 613 11.07 -33.65 49.47
N GLY A 614 11.96 -34.65 49.36
CA GLY A 614 12.59 -35.35 50.49
C GLY A 614 13.93 -34.80 50.99
N GLY A 615 14.22 -33.50 50.86
CA GLY A 615 15.59 -33.02 51.06
C GLY A 615 15.80 -31.61 51.61
N THR A 616 15.04 -31.14 52.60
CA THR A 616 15.54 -30.20 53.66
C THR A 616 14.45 -29.85 54.69
N ILE A 617 14.58 -30.41 55.90
CA ILE A 617 14.13 -29.75 57.15
C ILE A 617 15.21 -30.02 58.20
N LEU A 618 15.86 -28.97 58.74
CA LEU A 618 15.90 -28.65 60.18
C LEU A 618 17.00 -27.63 60.53
N ARG A 619 16.64 -26.76 61.49
CA ARG A 619 17.34 -25.63 62.15
C ARG A 619 17.17 -24.30 61.40
N GLY A 620 16.39 -23.33 61.87
CA GLY A 620 15.86 -23.08 63.20
C GLY A 620 16.26 -21.66 63.61
N ASN A 621 15.29 -20.75 63.62
CA ASN A 621 15.24 -19.62 64.54
C ASN A 621 13.78 -19.15 64.63
N GLU A 622 13.08 -19.73 65.60
CA GLU A 622 11.88 -19.16 66.19
C GLU A 622 12.28 -18.18 67.30
N SER A 623 11.70 -16.99 67.28
CA SER A 623 11.30 -16.21 68.45
C SER A 623 10.28 -15.18 67.94
N ASP A 624 9.13 -14.92 68.54
CA ASP A 624 8.42 -15.49 69.68
C ASP A 624 6.98 -15.00 69.53
N LYS A 625 5.97 -15.87 69.68
CA LYS A 625 4.57 -15.46 69.87
C LYS A 625 4.10 -15.85 71.28
N LYS A 626 3.72 -14.81 72.03
CA LYS A 626 2.60 -14.73 73.00
C LYS A 626 2.59 -15.64 74.26
N LYS A 627 2.57 -14.95 75.41
CA LYS A 627 1.86 -15.21 76.69
C LYS A 627 1.62 -16.68 77.14
N LYS A 628 2.27 -17.02 78.28
CA LYS A 628 1.97 -18.00 79.37
C LYS A 628 0.52 -18.55 79.50
N PRO A 629 0.29 -19.62 80.29
CA PRO A 629 1.04 -20.89 80.45
C PRO A 629 0.11 -22.15 80.49
N GLU A 630 0.73 -23.34 80.58
CA GLU A 630 0.17 -24.63 81.09
C GLU A 630 -1.00 -25.28 80.29
N SER A 631 -1.12 -26.60 80.06
CA SER A 631 -0.41 -27.82 80.44
C SER A 631 -0.90 -28.99 79.54
N ALA A 632 -0.04 -30.01 79.40
CA ALA A 632 -0.32 -31.45 79.16
C ALA A 632 -1.19 -31.94 77.96
N GLY A 633 -0.59 -32.86 77.17
CA GLY A 633 -1.20 -34.17 76.95
C GLY A 633 -1.62 -34.59 75.53
N SER A 634 -0.70 -35.28 74.84
CA SER A 634 -0.90 -36.46 73.98
C SER A 634 -1.76 -36.43 72.69
N ALA A 635 -1.05 -36.77 71.60
CA ALA A 635 -1.33 -37.86 70.65
C ALA A 635 -2.46 -37.75 69.58
N GLY A 636 -2.00 -37.76 68.32
CA GLY A 636 -2.42 -38.75 67.32
C GLY A 636 -3.64 -38.43 66.46
N LYS A 637 -3.42 -37.87 65.25
CA LYS A 637 -4.44 -37.76 64.20
C LYS A 637 -4.35 -38.91 63.17
N ARG A 638 -5.44 -39.69 63.11
CA ARG A 638 -6.04 -40.27 61.87
C ARG A 638 -6.61 -39.10 61.03
N SER A 639 -7.04 -39.21 59.77
CA SER A 639 -7.87 -40.20 59.08
C SER A 639 -8.09 -39.73 57.62
N GLY A 640 -8.44 -40.65 56.72
CA GLY A 640 -8.90 -40.31 55.36
C GLY A 640 -10.43 -40.24 55.19
N CYS A 641 -10.79 -39.75 54.00
CA CYS A 641 -11.99 -39.92 53.15
C CYS A 641 -13.43 -39.56 53.57
N GLY A 642 -14.13 -38.97 52.58
CA GLY A 642 -15.59 -38.79 52.44
C GLY A 642 -16.02 -37.35 52.76
N GLY A 643 -16.83 -36.61 52.00
CA GLY A 643 -17.73 -36.84 50.87
C GLY A 643 -18.85 -35.78 50.93
N VAL A 644 -19.61 -35.62 49.84
CA VAL A 644 -20.97 -35.00 49.76
C VAL A 644 -21.11 -33.49 49.44
N MET A 645 -21.65 -33.26 48.24
CA MET A 645 -22.67 -32.30 47.76
C MET A 645 -23.30 -31.20 48.65
N MET A 646 -23.60 -30.11 47.93
CA MET A 646 -24.81 -29.25 47.94
C MET A 646 -24.88 -27.94 48.76
N ALA A 647 -25.29 -26.91 47.99
CA ALA A 647 -26.20 -25.80 48.33
C ALA A 647 -25.64 -24.43 48.79
N LEU A 648 -25.78 -23.47 47.86
CA LEU A 648 -26.42 -22.14 47.94
C LEU A 648 -25.89 -21.05 48.88
N MET A 649 -25.61 -19.89 48.25
CA MET A 649 -25.95 -18.49 48.58
C MET A 649 -24.81 -17.59 48.07
N LEU A 650 -24.94 -16.38 47.51
CA LEU A 650 -25.97 -15.53 46.87
C LEU A 650 -25.26 -14.15 46.71
N LEU A 651 -25.76 -13.28 45.80
CA LEU A 651 -25.38 -11.87 45.52
C LEU A 651 -24.23 -11.72 44.50
N SER A 652 -24.34 -10.96 43.41
CA SER A 652 -25.01 -9.66 43.25
C SER A 652 -25.51 -9.34 41.82
N ILE A 653 -26.50 -8.46 41.79
CA ILE A 653 -27.48 -8.07 40.75
C ILE A 653 -26.93 -6.96 39.82
N LEU A 654 -27.38 -6.95 38.54
CA LEU A 654 -27.91 -5.81 37.74
C LEU A 654 -27.52 -5.97 36.26
N ALA A 655 -28.33 -5.72 35.24
CA ALA A 655 -29.77 -5.84 34.96
C ALA A 655 -29.89 -5.55 33.45
N ALA A 656 -30.60 -6.39 32.72
CA ALA A 656 -31.03 -6.13 31.35
C ALA A 656 -32.50 -5.75 31.38
N THR A 657 -32.94 -4.75 30.58
CA THR A 657 -34.07 -4.85 29.63
C THR A 657 -34.50 -3.48 29.06
N ALA A 658 -34.36 -3.37 27.74
CA ALA A 658 -35.34 -2.95 26.74
C ALA A 658 -36.36 -1.82 26.99
N ALA A 659 -36.25 -0.81 26.12
CA ALA A 659 -37.26 -0.28 25.18
C ALA A 659 -38.53 0.48 25.66
N ALA A 660 -38.58 1.74 25.19
CA ALA A 660 -39.70 2.47 24.56
C ALA A 660 -40.90 2.92 25.42
N THR A 661 -41.08 4.24 25.60
CA THR A 661 -42.05 5.10 24.88
C THR A 661 -42.26 6.47 25.57
N VAL A 662 -42.10 7.53 24.76
CA VAL A 662 -42.85 8.81 24.73
C VAL A 662 -43.27 9.49 26.04
N ARG A 663 -42.58 10.58 26.39
CA ARG A 663 -43.17 11.95 26.41
C ARG A 663 -42.11 13.02 26.39
#